data_AF-D5QDP5-F1
#
_entry.id   AF-D5QDP5-F1
#
_cell.length_a   1.000
_cell.length_b   1.000
_cell.length_c   1.000
_cell.angle_alpha   90.00
_cell.angle_beta   90.00
_cell.angle_gamma   90.00
#
_symmetry.space_group_name_H-M   'P 1'
#
loop_
_entity.id
_entity.type
_entity.pdbx_description
1 polymer ?
#
loop_
_entity_poly.entity_id
_entity_poly.type
_entity_poly.pdbx_seq_one_letter_code
_entity_poly.pdbx_strand_id
1 'polypeptide(L)'
;MFEPTSPITVFEGWNGSGKTSLMNSVIWCLTGKLLRPQRIPESGEAEFHCEIDRGAMQETSQHKISAVTPLPSSQHWLPAAAAKTVPADTWVELTFELEDGTHLPPIRRTQSRKTNGKLEEVGPNPADLGLDPIAFNLGTTMPGLLPYLQVGNPSELGLAVASLTGLSDLVALAKHAKRARAKIAGDITKERKTGLEQIETEYRQHRTDLEQRISEFPGMAPVADLPAITDHPAAFATLSQHFEDLKASGLGHARDVLGDMFDASDASQRQNLEQCIAPALEQVRRLSQLPSMEKLGALKLEIDARQAVDSLVDRLFDEATMLDELSANPILERRTQLYARVTDWMHEHGEAHHDRCPVCHQSLAGVVDAEAGGLVADHLRQVAGDSEILAKTIAQWAEGWTGKLARDLPEALRRCLQKDLPESPSAIFRTALLDDLFRTEGFAGVLFSLRSNVEKLTNQAMARLPAFTEPEQRVLPSRVGAHVAILNKSLNRLIRGLAFVDWMKAHRDELVVVLDEVRGKADSNDRQASGLRAQLIRLDAIVKGVAPINAAINLSKRMGTAQGAHKRTLKAIEDCTTAVAALDEIIPIGDLATAQVEGLQARLHNRAEYWRNAIYQNATTLSPKPHRTGLTPQGAIAIQVGRDGVNAPAQHVSNASALRASLLGFYFAFREHVLETNGGLSLMILDDPQDLLDYDNRARLARALDQLAEGGAQILATTYDRSFGRTLVAEARGANRVEHRAVHPVNASRATLETSLAIEDLDRKRNEFVSNADSAFHAQDYANQARIFLETRLGDLFDDPAYPAFSAPTDAPTLMPLLGRLRSLITARSNELFRSPVLSRFCDDPALADGAEPRRVLNEAHHRNANALSYIDVQSVDMDLKRLRSAVERVHEEFRRYRWREPLQETAPDNVVPLTAVAIPAFSVPIVQDIAAFSSQVPSGGSQELSLETLSSQWFDDKSLFYIRRDTMGFTIPAGSIAIVESTPSSPADHELVIGRRGTQAFARRLLRPRNGEGYSLAAEATDPRSGRPTLAFENHELDLHRVVGALFVQTPPPVGREEAVFLDEHPALGRIEVAYRVREDSAVPRVMPGQIILGGAVLTPDQLDAMRNEIVAVTLESGDSILKRIGAPLSGSLPYLRQFETIGGLGASVVIATEQVEGAPDLPVMLNARLVLGVVYDT
;
A
#
# COMPACT_ATOMS: atom_id res chain seq x y z
N MET A 1 17.26 10.18 -27.52
CA MET A 1 16.07 11.05 -27.50
C MET A 1 15.09 10.45 -28.49
N PHE A 2 13.84 10.21 -28.09
CA PHE A 2 12.80 9.61 -28.94
C PHE A 2 11.66 10.62 -29.06
N GLU A 3 11.16 10.82 -30.27
CA GLU A 3 10.10 11.76 -30.61
C GLU A 3 9.02 11.00 -31.40
N PRO A 4 7.77 10.95 -30.92
CA PRO A 4 6.66 10.38 -31.69
C PRO A 4 6.42 11.17 -32.97
N THR A 5 6.47 10.51 -34.13
CA THR A 5 6.31 11.16 -35.45
C THR A 5 4.88 11.10 -35.99
N SER A 6 3.96 10.49 -35.24
CA SER A 6 2.58 10.28 -35.64
C SER A 6 1.66 10.31 -34.41
N PRO A 7 0.36 10.62 -34.59
CA PRO A 7 -0.61 10.62 -33.49
C PRO A 7 -0.66 9.29 -32.72
N ILE A 8 -0.50 8.15 -33.38
CA ILE A 8 -0.43 6.83 -32.74
C ILE A 8 0.98 6.28 -32.87
N THR A 9 1.60 5.92 -31.75
CA THR A 9 2.82 5.11 -31.72
C THR A 9 2.53 3.78 -31.07
N VAL A 10 2.74 2.69 -31.80
CA VAL A 10 2.58 1.32 -31.32
C VAL A 10 3.94 0.70 -31.04
N PHE A 11 4.15 0.23 -29.82
CA PHE A 11 5.33 -0.50 -29.38
C PHE A 11 5.00 -2.01 -29.25
N GLU A 12 5.40 -2.80 -30.25
CA GLU A 12 5.24 -4.25 -30.26
C GLU A 12 6.47 -4.96 -29.66
N GLY A 13 6.26 -5.97 -28.82
CA GLY A 13 7.33 -6.79 -28.29
C GLY A 13 6.82 -7.87 -27.34
N TRP A 14 7.63 -8.90 -27.06
CA TRP A 14 7.23 -9.99 -26.17
C TRP A 14 7.14 -9.53 -24.69
N ASN A 15 6.58 -10.37 -23.83
CA ASN A 15 6.50 -10.09 -22.39
C ASN A 15 7.90 -10.10 -21.76
N GLY A 16 8.26 -9.01 -21.09
CA GLY A 16 9.62 -8.82 -20.55
C GLY A 16 10.60 -8.11 -21.49
N SER A 17 10.18 -7.71 -22.70
CA SER A 17 11.03 -6.91 -23.61
C SER A 17 11.27 -5.46 -23.16
N GLY A 18 10.56 -4.99 -22.12
CA GLY A 18 10.71 -3.63 -21.59
C GLY A 18 9.67 -2.61 -22.06
N LYS A 19 8.62 -3.03 -22.79
CA LYS A 19 7.52 -2.14 -23.26
C LYS A 19 6.90 -1.32 -22.13
N THR A 20 6.44 -1.99 -21.06
CA THR A 20 5.85 -1.33 -19.89
C THR A 20 6.87 -0.44 -19.19
N SER A 21 8.16 -0.78 -19.20
CA SER A 21 9.22 0.07 -18.64
C SER A 21 9.37 1.37 -19.45
N LEU A 22 9.26 1.30 -20.78
CA LEU A 22 9.25 2.48 -21.65
C LEU A 22 8.05 3.37 -21.33
N MET A 23 6.84 2.82 -21.22
CA MET A 23 5.65 3.58 -20.83
C MET A 23 5.80 4.18 -19.43
N ASN A 24 6.31 3.40 -18.49
CA ASN A 24 6.55 3.82 -17.12
C ASN A 24 7.57 4.95 -17.02
N SER A 25 8.50 5.11 -17.95
CA SER A 25 9.41 6.26 -17.94
C SER A 25 8.64 7.58 -18.07
N VAL A 26 7.69 7.65 -19.02
CA VAL A 26 6.83 8.81 -19.25
C VAL A 26 5.85 9.01 -18.09
N ILE A 27 5.18 7.93 -17.66
CA ILE A 27 4.20 7.96 -16.56
C ILE A 27 4.88 8.40 -15.26
N TRP A 28 6.06 7.86 -14.95
CA TRP A 28 6.81 8.21 -13.75
C TRP A 28 7.24 9.66 -13.79
N CYS A 29 7.78 10.15 -14.92
CA CYS A 29 8.17 11.56 -15.05
C CYS A 29 7.01 12.51 -14.68
N LEU A 30 5.83 12.26 -15.25
CA LEU A 30 4.64 13.10 -15.03
C LEU A 30 4.04 12.90 -13.63
N THR A 31 3.81 11.66 -13.21
CA THR A 31 2.96 11.37 -12.05
C THR A 31 3.70 10.89 -10.81
N GLY A 32 4.96 10.48 -10.94
CA GLY A 32 5.69 9.75 -9.90
C GLY A 32 5.16 8.34 -9.66
N LYS A 33 4.25 7.82 -10.49
CA LYS A 33 3.70 6.46 -10.38
C LYS A 33 4.21 5.54 -11.48
N LEU A 34 4.05 4.23 -11.28
CA LEU A 34 4.45 3.16 -12.19
C LEU A 34 3.30 2.17 -12.39
N LEU A 35 2.99 1.83 -13.63
CA LEU A 35 2.10 0.73 -13.98
C LEU A 35 2.70 -0.62 -13.57
N ARG A 36 1.84 -1.49 -13.07
CA ARG A 36 2.17 -2.85 -12.62
C ARG A 36 1.07 -3.79 -13.11
N PRO A 37 1.39 -5.02 -13.54
CA PRO A 37 0.42 -5.92 -14.18
C PRO A 37 -0.63 -6.53 -13.23
N GLN A 38 -0.37 -6.59 -11.92
CA GLN A 38 -1.28 -7.24 -10.95
C GLN A 38 -1.78 -6.30 -9.84
N ARG A 39 -1.49 -5.00 -9.91
CA ARG A 39 -1.87 -4.03 -8.88
C ARG A 39 -2.06 -2.65 -9.47
N ILE A 40 -2.80 -1.82 -8.75
CA ILE A 40 -2.93 -0.40 -9.07
C ILE A 40 -1.55 0.27 -9.19
N PRO A 41 -1.44 1.37 -9.96
CA PRO A 41 -0.17 2.07 -10.15
C PRO A 41 0.52 2.38 -8.82
N GLU A 42 1.76 1.92 -8.70
CA GLU A 42 2.58 2.01 -7.48
C GLU A 42 3.37 3.32 -7.47
N SER A 43 3.65 3.88 -6.29
CA SER A 43 4.55 5.05 -6.17
C SER A 43 5.99 4.69 -6.56
N GLY A 44 6.65 5.57 -7.31
CA GLY A 44 8.08 5.46 -7.64
C GLY A 44 8.97 5.54 -6.41
N GLU A 45 8.48 6.15 -5.33
CA GLU A 45 9.15 6.22 -4.02
C GLU A 45 9.03 4.93 -3.20
N ALA A 46 8.22 3.96 -3.65
CA ALA A 46 8.07 2.69 -2.96
C ALA A 46 9.42 1.95 -2.93
N GLU A 47 9.83 1.56 -1.72
CA GLU A 47 11.04 0.75 -1.51
C GLU A 47 10.67 -0.68 -1.11
N PHE A 48 11.43 -1.63 -1.62
CA PHE A 48 11.35 -3.03 -1.24
C PHE A 48 12.75 -3.59 -0.99
N HIS A 49 12.83 -4.76 -0.35
CA HIS A 49 14.11 -5.42 -0.11
C HIS A 49 14.44 -6.32 -1.30
N CYS A 50 15.60 -6.13 -1.92
CA CYS A 50 16.19 -7.10 -2.83
C CYS A 50 17.18 -7.99 -2.06
N GLU A 51 17.12 -9.28 -2.35
CA GLU A 51 18.02 -10.29 -1.79
C GLU A 51 19.12 -10.61 -2.79
N ILE A 52 20.36 -10.67 -2.30
CA ILE A 52 21.53 -10.99 -3.10
C ILE A 52 22.20 -12.20 -2.48
N ASP A 53 22.12 -13.33 -3.19
CA ASP A 53 22.90 -14.52 -2.88
C ASP A 53 24.39 -14.24 -3.12
N ARG A 54 25.20 -14.48 -2.08
CA ARG A 54 26.65 -14.25 -2.09
C ARG A 54 27.45 -15.54 -2.29
N GLY A 55 26.77 -16.65 -2.59
CA GLY A 55 27.35 -17.97 -2.79
C GLY A 55 27.30 -18.84 -1.52
N ALA A 56 27.58 -20.13 -1.69
CA ALA A 56 27.31 -21.18 -0.70
C ALA A 56 27.99 -21.05 0.68
N MET A 57 28.94 -20.11 0.85
CA MET A 57 29.66 -19.87 2.11
C MET A 57 29.35 -18.51 2.76
N GLN A 58 28.47 -17.70 2.20
CA GLN A 58 28.09 -16.40 2.74
C GLN A 58 26.57 -16.27 2.84
N GLU A 59 26.09 -15.59 3.87
CA GLU A 59 24.66 -15.35 4.04
C GLU A 59 24.12 -14.39 2.96
N THR A 60 22.89 -14.66 2.53
CA THR A 60 22.13 -13.78 1.62
C THR A 60 22.01 -12.38 2.23
N SER A 61 22.50 -11.38 1.51
CA SER A 61 22.44 -9.99 1.96
C SER A 61 21.17 -9.30 1.44
N GLN A 62 20.48 -8.53 2.30
CA GLN A 62 19.29 -7.77 1.95
C GLN A 62 19.58 -6.27 1.82
N HIS A 63 19.10 -5.66 0.75
CA HIS A 63 19.31 -4.23 0.44
C HIS A 63 17.98 -3.59 0.06
N LYS A 64 17.72 -2.37 0.52
CA LYS A 64 16.56 -1.59 0.05
C LYS A 64 16.82 -1.03 -1.34
N ILE A 65 15.87 -1.22 -2.24
CA ILE A 65 15.88 -0.72 -3.61
C ILE A 65 14.53 -0.06 -3.91
N SER A 66 14.51 0.97 -4.76
CA SER A 66 13.26 1.60 -5.19
C SER A 66 12.61 0.84 -6.34
N ALA A 67 11.31 1.08 -6.53
CA ALA A 67 10.52 0.57 -7.65
C ALA A 67 11.01 1.03 -9.05
N VAL A 68 11.85 2.07 -9.10
CA VAL A 68 12.41 2.69 -10.31
C VAL A 68 13.85 2.21 -10.58
N THR A 69 14.64 1.96 -9.54
CA THR A 69 16.05 1.58 -9.68
C THR A 69 16.16 0.15 -10.28
N PRO A 70 16.96 -0.04 -11.35
CA PRO A 70 17.21 -1.37 -11.91
C PRO A 70 17.84 -2.32 -10.89
N LEU A 71 17.47 -3.60 -10.96
CA LEU A 71 18.06 -4.62 -10.09
C LEU A 71 19.59 -4.73 -10.35
N PRO A 72 20.41 -4.76 -9.28
CA PRO A 72 21.85 -4.95 -9.42
C PRO A 72 22.17 -6.35 -9.99
N SER A 73 23.22 -6.44 -10.79
CA SER A 73 23.64 -7.66 -11.48
C SER A 73 25.01 -8.11 -10.97
N SER A 74 25.15 -9.41 -10.65
CA SER A 74 26.42 -10.00 -10.19
C SER A 74 27.57 -9.86 -11.18
N GLN A 75 27.26 -9.70 -12.47
CA GLN A 75 28.25 -9.53 -13.53
C GLN A 75 28.78 -8.10 -13.63
N HIS A 76 27.99 -7.11 -13.20
CA HIS A 76 28.31 -5.69 -13.40
C HIS A 76 28.67 -5.02 -12.08
N TRP A 77 27.76 -5.08 -11.11
CA TRP A 77 27.92 -4.42 -9.84
C TRP A 77 26.93 -4.98 -8.81
N LEU A 78 27.43 -5.25 -7.61
CA LEU A 78 26.63 -5.56 -6.43
C LEU A 78 26.97 -4.56 -5.31
N PRO A 79 25.98 -4.14 -4.49
CA PRO A 79 26.27 -3.40 -3.27
C PRO A 79 27.19 -4.21 -2.35
N ALA A 80 27.97 -3.54 -1.50
CA ALA A 80 28.74 -4.21 -0.46
C ALA A 80 27.80 -4.92 0.53
N ALA A 81 28.21 -6.04 1.14
CA ALA A 81 27.34 -6.79 2.06
C ALA A 81 26.82 -5.95 3.25
N ALA A 82 27.61 -4.98 3.71
CA ALA A 82 27.23 -4.06 4.79
C ALA A 82 26.36 -2.87 4.35
N ALA A 83 26.22 -2.64 3.03
CA ALA A 83 25.34 -1.58 2.54
C ALA A 83 23.88 -1.94 2.86
N LYS A 84 23.08 -0.93 3.21
CA LYS A 84 21.65 -1.14 3.51
C LYS A 84 20.75 -0.80 2.33
N THR A 85 21.25 -0.05 1.36
CA THR A 85 20.49 0.56 0.27
C THR A 85 21.27 0.47 -1.03
N VAL A 86 20.57 0.21 -2.13
CA VAL A 86 21.10 0.31 -3.50
C VAL A 86 21.12 1.79 -3.91
N PRO A 87 22.21 2.35 -4.47
CA PRO A 87 22.25 3.72 -4.98
C PRO A 87 21.11 4.00 -5.96
N ALA A 88 20.55 5.21 -5.91
CA ALA A 88 19.59 5.69 -6.90
C ALA A 88 20.20 6.90 -7.62
N ASP A 89 20.22 6.84 -8.95
CA ASP A 89 20.59 7.94 -9.86
C ASP A 89 19.81 7.75 -11.16
N THR A 90 18.52 8.08 -11.13
CA THR A 90 17.62 7.86 -12.26
C THR A 90 16.87 9.12 -12.57
N TRP A 91 16.76 9.45 -13.85
CA TRP A 91 16.03 10.62 -14.30
C TRP A 91 15.33 10.36 -15.64
N VAL A 92 14.22 11.06 -15.84
CA VAL A 92 13.49 11.12 -17.12
C VAL A 92 13.17 12.56 -17.42
N GLU A 93 13.39 12.96 -18.66
CA GLU A 93 13.11 14.29 -19.18
C GLU A 93 12.14 14.20 -20.35
N LEU A 94 11.14 15.08 -20.36
CA LEU A 94 10.11 15.17 -21.39
C LEU A 94 10.06 16.60 -21.93
N THR A 95 9.80 16.74 -23.22
CA THR A 95 9.57 18.02 -23.89
C THR A 95 8.18 18.00 -24.51
N PHE A 96 7.44 19.10 -24.40
CA PHE A 96 6.09 19.25 -24.93
C PHE A 96 6.04 20.39 -25.94
N GLU A 97 5.06 20.35 -26.82
CA GLU A 97 4.76 21.37 -27.81
C GLU A 97 3.31 21.82 -27.63
N LEU A 98 3.07 23.13 -27.73
CA LEU A 98 1.72 23.69 -27.74
C LEU A 98 1.05 23.45 -29.10
N GLU A 99 -0.29 23.60 -29.16
CA GLU A 99 -1.06 23.44 -30.40
C GLU A 99 -0.62 24.41 -31.53
N ASP A 100 -0.01 25.54 -31.18
CA ASP A 100 0.50 26.53 -32.14
C ASP A 100 1.92 26.21 -32.68
N GLY A 101 2.51 25.10 -32.22
CA GLY A 101 3.85 24.65 -32.61
C GLY A 101 4.99 25.13 -31.71
N THR A 102 4.69 25.84 -30.61
CA THR A 102 5.72 26.36 -29.71
C THR A 102 6.23 25.28 -28.76
N HIS A 103 7.53 24.97 -28.81
CA HIS A 103 8.19 24.07 -27.86
C HIS A 103 8.27 24.68 -26.45
N LEU A 104 7.83 23.92 -25.46
CA LEU A 104 7.95 24.26 -24.04
C LEU A 104 9.32 23.82 -23.48
N PRO A 105 9.82 24.47 -22.40
CA PRO A 105 11.02 24.02 -21.70
C PRO A 105 10.90 22.55 -21.24
N PRO A 106 12.00 21.78 -21.24
CA PRO A 106 11.96 20.39 -20.82
C PRO A 106 11.60 20.29 -19.33
N ILE A 107 10.71 19.36 -19.00
CA ILE A 107 10.42 18.97 -17.62
C ILE A 107 11.19 17.71 -17.27
N ARG A 108 11.65 17.61 -16.01
CA ARG A 108 12.46 16.48 -15.56
C ARG A 108 11.99 15.98 -14.21
N ARG A 109 11.97 14.66 -14.06
CA ARG A 109 11.92 14.00 -12.75
C ARG A 109 13.24 13.29 -12.48
N THR A 110 13.74 13.43 -11.25
CA THR A 110 14.98 12.78 -10.79
C THR A 110 14.71 12.03 -9.50
N GLN A 111 15.37 10.89 -9.34
CA GLN A 111 15.40 10.10 -8.11
C GLN A 111 16.85 9.88 -7.68
N SER A 112 17.13 10.25 -6.44
CA SER A 112 18.45 10.13 -5.82
C SER A 112 18.33 9.62 -4.38
N ARG A 113 19.45 9.42 -3.71
CA ARG A 113 19.49 9.17 -2.26
C ARG A 113 20.24 10.27 -1.54
N LYS A 114 19.70 10.70 -0.40
CA LYS A 114 20.39 11.58 0.55
C LYS A 114 21.55 10.84 1.21
N THR A 115 22.45 11.59 1.84
CA THR A 115 23.58 11.04 2.62
C THR A 115 23.16 10.09 3.75
N ASN A 116 21.92 10.20 4.24
CA ASN A 116 21.33 9.28 5.24
C ASN A 116 20.71 8.00 4.63
N GLY A 117 20.82 7.80 3.32
CA GLY A 117 20.28 6.65 2.59
C GLY A 117 18.80 6.75 2.22
N LYS A 118 18.08 7.80 2.64
CA LYS A 118 16.66 8.01 2.29
C LYS A 118 16.52 8.41 0.82
N LEU A 119 15.51 7.87 0.15
CA LEU A 119 15.14 8.25 -1.20
C LEU A 119 14.68 9.71 -1.26
N GLU A 120 15.08 10.42 -2.32
CA GLU A 120 14.61 11.75 -2.66
C GLU A 120 14.18 11.75 -4.12
N GLU A 121 12.91 12.05 -4.36
CA GLU A 121 12.35 12.21 -5.69
C GLU A 121 11.94 13.68 -5.90
N VAL A 122 12.43 14.27 -7.00
CA VAL A 122 12.10 15.64 -7.40
C VAL A 122 11.42 15.56 -8.75
N GLY A 123 10.16 15.94 -8.82
CA GLY A 123 9.34 15.87 -10.03
C GLY A 123 8.81 17.23 -10.48
N PRO A 124 8.31 17.32 -11.71
CA PRO A 124 7.72 18.54 -12.25
C PRO A 124 6.36 18.84 -11.60
N ASN A 125 6.01 20.12 -11.50
CA ASN A 125 4.69 20.56 -11.08
C ASN A 125 3.84 20.89 -12.32
N PRO A 126 2.63 20.30 -12.48
CA PRO A 126 1.76 20.62 -13.62
C PRO A 126 1.41 22.11 -13.74
N ALA A 127 1.42 22.84 -12.61
CA ALA A 127 1.23 24.29 -12.61
C ALA A 127 2.33 25.04 -13.38
N ASP A 128 3.55 24.50 -13.46
CA ASP A 128 4.66 25.09 -14.22
C ASP A 128 4.41 25.04 -15.74
N LEU A 129 3.51 24.15 -16.18
CA LEU A 129 3.04 24.03 -17.56
C LEU A 129 1.67 24.71 -17.77
N GLY A 130 1.12 25.38 -16.75
CA GLY A 130 -0.22 25.96 -16.80
C GLY A 130 -1.35 24.93 -16.82
N LEU A 131 -1.10 23.70 -16.35
CA LEU A 131 -2.06 22.60 -16.38
C LEU A 131 -2.66 22.31 -14.99
N ASP A 132 -3.91 21.83 -14.98
CA ASP A 132 -4.54 21.28 -13.76
C ASP A 132 -3.81 20.00 -13.30
N PRO A 133 -3.67 19.74 -11.98
CA PRO A 133 -3.08 18.50 -11.46
C PRO A 133 -3.64 17.20 -12.04
N ILE A 134 -4.90 17.16 -12.47
CA ILE A 134 -5.51 16.00 -13.11
C ILE A 134 -4.89 15.69 -14.48
N ALA A 135 -4.39 16.70 -15.20
CA ALA A 135 -3.95 16.58 -16.58
C ALA A 135 -2.81 15.55 -16.73
N PHE A 136 -1.92 15.47 -15.74
CA PHE A 136 -0.86 14.46 -15.72
C PHE A 136 -1.40 13.04 -15.56
N ASN A 137 -2.48 12.84 -14.80
CA ASN A 137 -3.04 11.52 -14.51
C ASN A 137 -4.02 11.03 -15.60
N LEU A 138 -4.72 11.97 -16.24
CA LEU A 138 -5.82 11.69 -17.16
C LEU A 138 -5.39 10.77 -18.31
N GLY A 139 -4.26 11.07 -18.96
CA GLY A 139 -3.71 10.27 -20.04
C GLY A 139 -2.74 9.17 -19.63
N THR A 140 -2.41 9.00 -18.34
CA THR A 140 -1.30 8.14 -17.90
C THR A 140 -1.72 7.05 -16.93
N THR A 141 -2.04 7.40 -15.68
CA THR A 141 -2.34 6.46 -14.60
C THR A 141 -3.79 6.00 -14.66
N MET A 142 -4.71 6.84 -15.13
CA MET A 142 -6.14 6.49 -15.24
C MET A 142 -6.42 5.30 -16.17
N PRO A 143 -5.85 5.22 -17.40
CA PRO A 143 -5.95 4.01 -18.22
C PRO A 143 -5.48 2.75 -17.49
N GLY A 144 -4.34 2.84 -16.78
CA GLY A 144 -3.76 1.73 -16.02
C GLY A 144 -4.58 1.28 -14.81
N LEU A 145 -5.56 2.08 -14.36
CA LEU A 145 -6.50 1.69 -13.30
C LEU A 145 -7.65 0.85 -13.82
N LEU A 146 -8.01 0.98 -15.11
CA LEU A 146 -9.18 0.33 -15.70
C LEU A 146 -9.24 -1.19 -15.48
N PRO A 147 -8.14 -1.98 -15.50
CA PRO A 147 -8.17 -3.39 -15.18
C PRO A 147 -8.55 -3.71 -13.72
N TYR A 148 -8.39 -2.76 -12.79
CA TYR A 148 -8.59 -2.99 -11.35
C TYR A 148 -9.88 -2.41 -10.80
N LEU A 149 -10.59 -1.59 -11.58
CA LEU A 149 -11.86 -0.99 -11.16
C LEU A 149 -12.91 -2.08 -10.93
N GLN A 150 -13.50 -2.07 -9.73
CA GLN A 150 -14.67 -2.86 -9.39
C GLN A 150 -15.93 -2.00 -9.52
N VAL A 151 -16.83 -2.39 -10.40
CA VAL A 151 -18.11 -1.70 -10.61
C VAL A 151 -18.95 -1.79 -9.33
N GLY A 152 -19.51 -0.66 -8.91
CA GLY A 152 -20.30 -0.52 -7.68
C GLY A 152 -19.50 -0.09 -6.44
N ASN A 153 -18.16 -0.10 -6.50
CA ASN A 153 -17.30 0.36 -5.41
C ASN A 153 -16.65 1.72 -5.73
N PRO A 154 -16.34 2.55 -4.71
CA PRO A 154 -15.50 3.72 -4.89
C PRO A 154 -14.18 3.33 -5.54
N SER A 155 -13.75 4.10 -6.54
CA SER A 155 -12.53 3.82 -7.28
C SER A 155 -11.70 5.07 -7.49
N GLU A 156 -10.39 4.96 -7.74
CA GLU A 156 -9.54 6.13 -8.01
C GLU A 156 -10.03 6.93 -9.23
N LEU A 157 -10.56 6.28 -10.27
CA LEU A 157 -11.18 6.97 -11.41
C LEU A 157 -12.42 7.76 -10.97
N GLY A 158 -13.32 7.13 -10.21
CA GLY A 158 -14.52 7.82 -9.75
C GLY A 158 -14.25 8.88 -8.68
N LEU A 159 -13.24 8.70 -7.85
CA LEU A 159 -12.73 9.72 -6.93
C LEU A 159 -12.09 10.87 -7.70
N ALA A 160 -11.34 10.60 -8.76
CA ALA A 160 -10.75 11.65 -9.59
C ALA A 160 -11.83 12.49 -10.29
N VAL A 161 -12.91 11.86 -10.78
CA VAL A 161 -14.09 12.59 -11.31
C VAL A 161 -14.74 13.42 -10.19
N ALA A 162 -14.90 12.86 -8.99
CA ALA A 162 -15.49 13.58 -7.85
C ALA A 162 -14.60 14.77 -7.38
N SER A 163 -13.28 14.59 -7.36
CA SER A 163 -12.30 15.62 -6.99
C SER A 163 -12.22 16.74 -8.03
N LEU A 164 -12.28 16.42 -9.33
CA LEU A 164 -12.31 17.42 -10.42
C LEU A 164 -13.52 18.35 -10.32
N THR A 165 -14.63 17.85 -9.81
CA THR A 165 -15.81 18.67 -9.55
C THR A 165 -15.74 19.44 -8.21
N GLY A 166 -14.83 19.07 -7.30
CA GLY A 166 -14.74 19.64 -5.94
C GLY A 166 -15.91 19.28 -5.02
N LEU A 167 -16.74 18.31 -5.41
CA LEU A 167 -18.06 18.07 -4.80
C LEU A 167 -18.07 17.02 -3.70
N SER A 168 -17.07 16.13 -3.65
CA SER A 168 -16.96 15.08 -2.63
C SER A 168 -16.88 15.67 -1.22
N ASP A 169 -16.09 16.72 -1.05
CA ASP A 169 -15.84 17.37 0.23
C ASP A 169 -17.09 18.11 0.72
N LEU A 170 -17.86 18.68 -0.21
CA LEU A 170 -19.14 19.32 0.07
C LEU A 170 -20.21 18.32 0.52
N VAL A 171 -20.28 17.14 -0.10
CA VAL A 171 -21.19 16.06 0.32
C VAL A 171 -20.79 15.49 1.69
N ALA A 172 -19.48 15.33 1.95
CA ALA A 172 -18.98 14.91 3.24
C ALA A 172 -19.33 15.93 4.34
N LEU A 173 -19.09 17.22 4.07
CA LEU A 173 -19.44 18.33 4.95
C LEU A 173 -20.93 18.32 5.29
N ALA A 174 -21.81 18.21 4.29
CA ALA A 174 -23.25 18.16 4.49
C ALA A 174 -23.69 16.94 5.33
N LYS A 175 -23.08 15.76 5.12
CA LYS A 175 -23.34 14.56 5.92
C LYS A 175 -22.91 14.74 7.38
N HIS A 176 -21.75 15.35 7.61
CA HIS A 176 -21.28 15.68 8.96
C HIS A 176 -22.20 16.71 9.62
N ALA A 177 -22.61 17.75 8.90
CA ALA A 177 -23.55 18.75 9.38
C ALA A 177 -24.88 18.12 9.80
N LYS A 178 -25.44 17.20 8.98
CA LYS A 178 -26.68 16.47 9.29
C LYS A 178 -26.58 15.64 10.57
N ARG A 179 -25.45 14.94 10.78
CA ARG A 179 -25.19 14.16 12.00
C ARG A 179 -25.04 15.04 13.23
N ALA A 180 -24.26 16.12 13.11
CA ALA A 180 -24.07 17.09 14.19
C ALA A 180 -25.40 17.73 14.58
N ARG A 181 -26.19 18.16 13.58
CA ARG A 181 -27.52 18.75 13.76
C ARG A 181 -28.47 17.81 14.49
N ALA A 182 -28.53 16.53 14.10
CA ALA A 182 -29.35 15.52 14.79
C ALA A 182 -28.93 15.32 16.26
N LYS A 183 -27.62 15.26 16.53
CA LYS A 183 -27.09 15.09 17.90
C LYS A 183 -27.35 16.32 18.79
N ILE A 184 -27.17 17.52 18.24
CA ILE A 184 -27.39 18.78 18.97
C ILE A 184 -28.88 18.96 19.27
N ALA A 185 -29.75 18.82 18.25
CA ALA A 185 -31.20 18.98 18.41
C ALA A 185 -31.84 17.90 19.30
N GLY A 186 -31.28 16.69 19.29
CA GLY A 186 -31.73 15.56 20.11
C GLY A 186 -31.06 15.52 21.48
N ASP A 187 -30.07 14.63 21.61
CA ASP A 187 -29.49 14.23 22.89
C ASP A 187 -28.96 15.41 23.71
N ILE A 188 -28.18 16.30 23.09
CA ILE A 188 -27.53 17.41 23.80
C ILE A 188 -28.59 18.40 24.31
N THR A 189 -29.53 18.83 23.46
CA THR A 189 -30.59 19.75 23.89
C THR A 189 -31.48 19.11 24.97
N LYS A 190 -31.78 17.82 24.85
CA LYS A 190 -32.57 17.08 25.86
C LYS A 190 -31.86 17.01 27.21
N GLU A 191 -30.57 16.64 27.21
CA GLU A 191 -29.74 16.60 28.43
C GLU A 191 -29.68 17.97 29.11
N ARG A 192 -29.51 19.05 28.34
CA ARG A 192 -29.49 20.42 28.88
C ARG A 192 -30.85 20.84 29.47
N LYS A 193 -31.97 20.44 28.85
CA LYS A 193 -33.32 20.69 29.40
C LYS A 193 -33.54 19.94 30.71
N THR A 194 -33.15 18.66 30.79
CA THR A 194 -33.21 17.89 32.05
C THR A 194 -32.32 18.53 33.13
N GLY A 195 -31.12 18.98 32.78
CA GLY A 195 -30.25 19.71 33.70
C GLY A 195 -30.88 21.03 34.19
N LEU A 196 -31.61 21.74 33.34
CA LEU A 196 -32.34 22.96 33.71
C LEU A 196 -33.43 22.65 34.75
N GLU A 197 -34.24 21.61 34.53
CA GLU A 197 -35.29 21.16 35.47
C GLU A 197 -34.71 20.77 36.84
N GLN A 198 -33.54 20.14 36.85
CA GLN A 198 -32.83 19.79 38.07
C GLN A 198 -32.38 21.04 38.84
N ILE A 199 -31.76 22.01 38.16
CA ILE A 199 -31.34 23.28 38.77
C ILE A 199 -32.53 24.02 39.37
N GLU A 200 -33.68 24.05 38.69
CA GLU A 200 -34.90 24.67 39.20
C GLU A 200 -35.46 23.96 40.44
N THR A 201 -35.28 22.64 40.52
CA THR A 201 -35.70 21.84 41.67
C THR A 201 -34.79 22.06 42.87
N GLU A 202 -33.47 22.06 42.66
CA GLU A 202 -32.47 22.38 43.70
C GLU A 202 -32.65 23.81 44.24
N TYR A 203 -32.91 24.78 43.36
CA TYR A 203 -33.21 26.15 43.76
C TYR A 203 -34.45 26.21 44.67
N ARG A 204 -35.55 25.55 44.26
CA ARG A 204 -36.78 25.49 45.07
C ARG A 204 -36.50 24.90 46.44
N GLN A 205 -35.71 23.83 46.53
CA GLN A 205 -35.32 23.22 47.80
C GLN A 205 -34.53 24.20 48.68
N HIS A 206 -33.49 24.86 48.14
CA HIS A 206 -32.70 25.83 48.90
C HIS A 206 -33.52 27.01 49.39
N ARG A 207 -34.49 27.46 48.60
CA ARG A 207 -35.42 28.52 48.99
C ARG A 207 -36.32 28.06 50.13
N THR A 208 -36.94 26.87 50.03
CA THR A 208 -37.78 26.31 51.10
C THR A 208 -37.00 26.12 52.40
N ASP A 209 -35.77 25.61 52.32
CA ASP A 209 -34.89 25.44 53.49
C ASP A 209 -34.60 26.79 54.17
N LEU A 210 -34.41 27.85 53.37
CA LEU A 210 -34.18 29.21 53.88
C LEU A 210 -35.45 29.78 54.53
N GLU A 211 -36.62 29.58 53.92
CA GLU A 211 -37.93 29.97 54.48
C GLU A 211 -38.17 29.28 55.82
N GLN A 212 -37.92 27.97 55.92
CA GLN A 212 -38.01 27.23 57.17
C GLN A 212 -37.07 27.82 58.23
N ARG A 213 -35.82 28.10 57.87
CA ARG A 213 -34.87 28.67 58.83
C ARG A 213 -35.31 30.03 59.33
N ILE A 214 -35.82 30.91 58.45
CA ILE A 214 -36.37 32.22 58.83
C ILE A 214 -37.55 32.07 59.79
N SER A 215 -38.41 31.05 59.58
CA SER A 215 -39.52 30.77 60.50
C SER A 215 -39.06 30.33 61.90
N GLU A 216 -37.96 29.57 61.99
CA GLU A 216 -37.35 29.15 63.27
C GLU A 216 -36.72 30.34 64.02
N PHE A 217 -36.24 31.35 63.28
CA PHE A 217 -35.58 32.54 63.84
C PHE A 217 -36.11 33.84 63.21
N PRO A 218 -37.32 34.31 63.60
CA PRO A 218 -37.99 35.44 62.92
C PRO A 218 -37.18 36.74 62.87
N GLY A 219 -36.27 36.96 63.84
CA GLY A 219 -35.42 38.15 63.90
C GLY A 219 -34.39 38.28 62.78
N MET A 220 -34.21 37.28 61.92
CA MET A 220 -33.30 37.35 60.76
C MET A 220 -34.02 37.59 59.42
N ALA A 221 -35.35 37.73 59.42
CA ALA A 221 -36.13 37.91 58.21
C ALA A 221 -35.68 39.14 57.40
N PRO A 222 -35.44 39.02 56.08
CA PRO A 222 -35.18 40.17 55.21
C PRO A 222 -36.44 41.04 55.04
N VAL A 223 -36.24 42.33 54.73
CA VAL A 223 -37.33 43.29 54.49
C VAL A 223 -38.04 43.02 53.15
N ALA A 224 -37.31 42.50 52.17
CA ALA A 224 -37.83 42.11 50.87
C ALA A 224 -38.07 40.59 50.82
N ASP A 225 -39.02 40.17 49.98
CA ASP A 225 -39.29 38.75 49.73
C ASP A 225 -38.06 38.02 49.19
N LEU A 226 -38.00 36.71 49.43
CA LEU A 226 -36.93 35.88 48.88
C LEU A 226 -37.02 35.83 47.35
N PRO A 227 -35.87 35.96 46.64
CA PRO A 227 -35.86 36.06 45.20
C PRO A 227 -36.39 34.79 44.51
N ALA A 228 -36.94 34.96 43.31
CA ALA A 228 -37.20 33.90 42.34
C ALA A 228 -35.93 33.63 41.50
N ILE A 229 -35.82 32.42 40.93
CA ILE A 229 -34.64 32.04 40.13
C ILE A 229 -34.45 32.94 38.89
N THR A 230 -35.52 33.55 38.40
CA THR A 230 -35.54 34.47 37.26
C THR A 230 -35.15 35.90 37.62
N ASP A 231 -35.03 36.22 38.91
CA ASP A 231 -34.76 37.59 39.35
C ASP A 231 -33.34 38.06 39.00
N HIS A 232 -33.17 39.38 39.03
CA HIS A 232 -31.89 40.01 38.73
C HIS A 232 -30.83 39.59 39.78
N PRO A 233 -29.55 39.36 39.39
CA PRO A 233 -28.49 38.97 40.33
C PRO A 233 -28.33 39.90 41.54
N ALA A 234 -28.73 41.17 41.39
CA ALA A 234 -28.75 42.16 42.47
C ALA A 234 -29.65 41.76 43.65
N ALA A 235 -30.74 41.04 43.42
CA ALA A 235 -31.62 40.56 44.50
C ALA A 235 -30.93 39.53 45.40
N PHE A 236 -30.15 38.63 44.81
CA PHE A 236 -29.34 37.64 45.54
C PHE A 236 -28.18 38.29 46.30
N ALA A 237 -27.52 39.28 45.69
CA ALA A 237 -26.48 40.06 46.35
C ALA A 237 -27.04 40.83 47.57
N THR A 238 -28.22 41.42 47.43
CA THR A 238 -28.92 42.13 48.52
C THR A 238 -29.29 41.18 49.66
N LEU A 239 -29.80 39.98 49.33
CA LEU A 239 -30.12 38.95 50.32
C LEU A 239 -28.87 38.47 51.07
N SER A 240 -27.76 38.24 50.37
CA SER A 240 -26.50 37.87 51.02
C SER A 240 -25.96 38.99 51.90
N GLN A 241 -26.05 40.25 51.46
CA GLN A 241 -25.63 41.41 52.25
C GLN A 241 -26.43 41.54 53.54
N HIS A 242 -27.76 41.38 53.49
CA HIS A 242 -28.62 41.40 54.68
C HIS A 242 -28.16 40.42 55.77
N PHE A 243 -27.87 39.17 55.39
CA PHE A 243 -27.39 38.19 56.36
C PHE A 243 -25.95 38.45 56.84
N GLU A 244 -25.08 39.00 56.00
CA GLU A 244 -23.72 39.41 56.40
C GLU A 244 -23.74 40.61 57.37
N ASP A 245 -24.70 41.54 57.22
CA ASP A 245 -24.89 42.68 58.14
C ASP A 245 -25.47 42.20 59.48
N LEU A 246 -26.45 41.28 59.46
CA LEU A 246 -26.95 40.64 60.67
C LEU A 246 -25.86 39.86 61.41
N LYS A 247 -24.97 39.19 60.67
CA LYS A 247 -23.80 38.50 61.25
C LYS A 247 -22.81 39.48 61.88
N ALA A 248 -22.54 40.63 61.24
CA ALA A 248 -21.73 41.70 61.85
C ALA A 248 -22.33 42.15 63.18
N SER A 249 -23.63 42.42 63.20
CA SER A 249 -24.31 42.87 64.42
C SER A 249 -24.24 41.81 65.53
N GLY A 250 -24.46 40.53 65.21
CA GLY A 250 -24.43 39.44 66.20
C GLY A 250 -23.04 39.19 66.79
N LEU A 251 -21.98 39.32 65.98
CA LEU A 251 -20.59 39.17 66.43
C LEU A 251 -20.02 40.44 67.07
N GLY A 252 -20.71 41.59 66.98
CA GLY A 252 -20.28 42.85 67.61
C GLY A 252 -20.02 42.72 69.12
N HIS A 253 -20.76 41.84 69.81
CA HIS A 253 -20.58 41.54 71.24
C HIS A 253 -19.22 40.88 71.56
N ALA A 254 -18.51 40.33 70.57
CA ALA A 254 -17.17 39.78 70.79
C ALA A 254 -16.12 40.86 71.11
N ARG A 255 -16.41 42.14 70.77
CA ARG A 255 -15.58 43.31 71.13
C ARG A 255 -15.42 43.45 72.65
N ASP A 256 -16.42 43.03 73.43
CA ASP A 256 -16.37 43.05 74.91
C ASP A 256 -15.26 42.15 75.49
N VAL A 257 -14.78 41.16 74.71
CA VAL A 257 -13.73 40.22 75.12
C VAL A 257 -12.41 40.50 74.41
N LEU A 258 -12.45 40.86 73.13
CA LEU A 258 -11.27 41.05 72.26
C LEU A 258 -10.74 42.49 72.24
N GLY A 259 -11.50 43.44 72.80
CA GLY A 259 -11.17 44.86 72.81
C GLY A 259 -11.49 45.58 71.50
N ASP A 260 -11.21 46.89 71.48
CA ASP A 260 -11.58 47.80 70.38
C ASP A 260 -10.92 47.52 69.04
N MET A 261 -9.92 46.63 69.01
CA MET A 261 -9.21 46.23 67.80
C MET A 261 -9.98 45.22 66.94
N PHE A 262 -11.02 44.56 67.49
CA PHE A 262 -11.87 43.65 66.74
C PHE A 262 -12.98 44.41 66.02
N ASP A 263 -13.02 44.29 64.69
CA ASP A 263 -14.06 44.87 63.85
C ASP A 263 -15.01 43.77 63.35
N ALA A 264 -16.24 43.76 63.88
CA ALA A 264 -17.26 42.81 63.47
C ALA A 264 -17.82 43.08 62.05
N SER A 265 -17.51 44.23 61.45
CA SER A 265 -17.81 44.52 60.04
C SER A 265 -16.78 43.94 59.07
N ASP A 266 -15.58 43.59 59.55
CA ASP A 266 -14.52 42.95 58.76
C ASP A 266 -14.78 41.43 58.63
N ALA A 267 -15.10 41.01 57.40
CA ALA A 267 -15.39 39.61 57.09
C ALA A 267 -14.21 38.67 57.41
N SER A 268 -12.97 39.12 57.26
CA SER A 268 -11.78 38.30 57.53
C SER A 268 -11.61 38.05 59.03
N GLN A 269 -11.88 39.05 59.86
CA GLN A 269 -11.82 38.94 61.31
C GLN A 269 -12.94 38.07 61.86
N ARG A 270 -14.18 38.22 61.33
CA ARG A 270 -15.30 37.33 61.69
C ARG A 270 -14.97 35.86 61.42
N GLN A 271 -14.46 35.57 60.23
CA GLN A 271 -14.13 34.21 59.83
C GLN A 271 -12.98 33.64 60.67
N ASN A 272 -11.93 34.44 60.92
CA ASN A 272 -10.82 34.02 61.77
C ASN A 272 -11.29 33.71 63.20
N LEU A 273 -12.18 34.53 63.78
CA LEU A 273 -12.75 34.30 65.10
C LEU A 273 -13.52 32.96 65.16
N GLU A 274 -14.41 32.69 64.20
CA GLU A 274 -15.18 31.44 64.16
C GLU A 274 -14.28 30.19 64.01
N GLN A 275 -13.21 30.29 63.24
CA GLN A 275 -12.29 29.17 62.97
C GLN A 275 -11.31 28.91 64.12
N CYS A 276 -10.85 29.96 64.81
CA CYS A 276 -9.79 29.85 65.81
C CYS A 276 -10.28 29.48 67.22
N ILE A 277 -11.56 29.68 67.57
CA ILE A 277 -12.08 29.42 68.93
C ILE A 277 -11.92 27.95 69.36
N ALA A 278 -12.31 26.99 68.52
CA ALA A 278 -12.20 25.57 68.88
C ALA A 278 -10.73 25.10 68.99
N PRO A 279 -9.83 25.43 68.04
CA PRO A 279 -8.39 25.19 68.21
C PRO A 279 -7.79 25.85 69.45
N ALA A 280 -8.16 27.10 69.76
CA ALA A 280 -7.69 27.82 70.94
C ALA A 280 -8.12 27.14 72.25
N LEU A 281 -9.39 26.70 72.34
CA LEU A 281 -9.91 25.95 73.50
C LEU A 281 -9.15 24.64 73.72
N GLU A 282 -8.79 23.93 72.65
CA GLU A 282 -8.00 22.70 72.75
C GLU A 282 -6.54 23.00 73.16
N GLN A 283 -5.94 24.06 72.62
CA GLN A 283 -4.59 24.48 72.98
C GLN A 283 -4.47 24.85 74.47
N VAL A 284 -5.49 25.50 75.03
CA VAL A 284 -5.56 25.83 76.49
C VAL A 284 -5.65 24.57 77.36
N ARG A 285 -6.18 23.45 76.85
CA ARG A 285 -6.16 22.17 77.57
C ARG A 285 -4.77 21.54 77.61
N ARG A 286 -3.90 21.88 76.65
CA ARG A 286 -2.60 21.25 76.41
C ARG A 286 -1.41 22.20 76.68
N LEU A 287 -1.55 23.16 77.61
CA LEU A 287 -0.48 24.12 77.92
C LEU A 287 0.85 23.46 78.34
N SER A 288 0.80 22.27 78.94
CA SER A 288 2.00 21.51 79.32
C SER A 288 2.81 20.97 78.12
N GLN A 289 2.23 20.93 76.92
CA GLN A 289 2.87 20.49 75.67
C GLN A 289 3.50 21.67 74.90
N LEU A 290 3.50 22.87 75.46
CA LEU A 290 4.18 24.00 74.83
C LEU A 290 5.70 23.77 74.84
N PRO A 291 6.43 24.15 73.78
CA PRO A 291 7.86 23.85 73.64
C PRO A 291 8.71 24.24 74.86
N SER A 292 8.45 25.40 75.48
CA SER A 292 9.18 25.82 76.69
C SER A 292 8.76 25.05 77.95
N MET A 293 7.50 24.62 78.06
CA MET A 293 7.02 23.75 79.15
C MET A 293 7.57 22.32 79.01
N GLU A 294 7.65 21.77 77.80
CA GLU A 294 8.26 20.47 77.55
C GLU A 294 9.76 20.47 77.88
N LYS A 295 10.48 21.56 77.55
CA LYS A 295 11.89 21.73 77.95
C LYS A 295 12.06 21.69 79.46
N LEU A 296 11.16 22.30 80.22
CA LEU A 296 11.15 22.23 81.69
C LEU A 296 10.81 20.81 82.17
N GLY A 297 9.79 20.18 81.60
CA GLY A 297 9.41 18.80 81.94
C GLY A 297 10.51 17.77 81.67
N ALA A 298 11.33 18.00 80.63
CA ALA A 298 12.47 17.15 80.27
C ALA A 298 13.64 17.23 81.25
N LEU A 299 13.70 18.26 82.12
CA LEU A 299 14.75 18.43 83.14
C LEU A 299 14.45 17.66 84.45
N LYS A 300 13.64 16.60 84.38
CA LYS A 300 13.35 15.73 85.54
C LYS A 300 14.42 14.65 85.68
N LEU A 301 14.99 14.50 86.88
CA LEU A 301 15.83 13.34 87.23
C LEU A 301 15.20 12.50 88.33
N GLU A 302 15.33 11.18 88.17
CA GLU A 302 15.07 10.21 89.24
C GLU A 302 16.19 10.23 90.30
N ILE A 303 15.87 9.79 91.51
CA ILE A 303 16.78 9.88 92.68
C ILE A 303 18.08 9.10 92.44
N ASP A 304 17.98 7.88 91.89
CA ASP A 304 19.14 7.03 91.62
C ASP A 304 20.06 7.64 90.55
N ALA A 305 19.46 8.28 89.53
CA ALA A 305 20.20 8.97 88.48
C ALA A 305 20.91 10.21 89.02
N ARG A 306 20.30 10.95 89.97
CA ARG A 306 20.94 12.07 90.66
C ARG A 306 22.17 11.61 91.45
N GLN A 307 22.03 10.56 92.25
CA GLN A 307 23.13 10.00 93.03
C GLN A 307 24.28 9.50 92.15
N ALA A 308 23.97 8.83 91.04
CA ALA A 308 25.00 8.37 90.10
C ALA A 308 25.81 9.54 89.49
N VAL A 309 25.16 10.67 89.22
CA VAL A 309 25.84 11.89 88.73
C VAL A 309 26.71 12.51 89.83
N ASP A 310 26.24 12.55 91.07
CA ASP A 310 27.05 13.06 92.20
C ASP A 310 28.30 12.18 92.40
N SER A 311 28.16 10.85 92.40
CA SER A 311 29.31 9.93 92.48
C SER A 311 30.25 10.02 91.28
N LEU A 312 29.78 10.46 90.12
CA LEU A 312 30.62 10.70 88.94
C LEU A 312 31.43 12.00 89.10
N VAL A 313 30.82 13.05 89.66
CA VAL A 313 31.49 14.32 89.97
C VAL A 313 32.52 14.12 91.07
N ASP A 314 32.19 13.42 92.15
CA ASP A 314 33.13 13.20 93.27
C ASP A 314 34.36 12.40 92.81
N ARG A 315 34.19 11.33 92.02
CA ARG A 315 35.33 10.59 91.42
C ARG A 315 36.24 11.47 90.55
N LEU A 316 35.68 12.42 89.80
CA LEU A 316 36.46 13.35 89.00
C LEU A 316 37.37 14.20 89.89
N PHE A 317 36.88 14.65 91.05
CA PHE A 317 37.68 15.42 92.01
C PHE A 317 38.76 14.58 92.69
N ASP A 318 38.47 13.32 93.03
CA ASP A 318 39.45 12.41 93.64
C ASP A 318 40.63 12.15 92.70
N GLU A 319 40.35 11.82 91.42
CA GLU A 319 41.40 11.61 90.41
C GLU A 319 42.20 12.89 90.11
N ALA A 320 41.53 14.05 90.08
CA ALA A 320 42.20 15.33 89.90
C ALA A 320 43.20 15.62 91.03
N THR A 321 42.86 15.25 92.26
CA THR A 321 43.71 15.44 93.44
C THR A 321 44.97 14.56 93.35
N MET A 322 44.81 13.29 92.95
CA MET A 322 45.94 12.37 92.76
C MET A 322 46.93 12.86 91.70
N LEU A 323 46.43 13.38 90.57
CA LEU A 323 47.29 13.93 89.51
C LEU A 323 47.95 15.25 89.92
N ASP A 324 47.29 16.10 90.72
CA ASP A 324 47.86 17.33 91.27
C ASP A 324 49.06 17.00 92.17
N GLU A 325 48.92 16.01 93.06
CA GLU A 325 50.00 15.53 93.94
C GLU A 325 51.19 14.98 93.15
N LEU A 326 50.97 14.16 92.11
CA LEU A 326 52.05 13.61 91.28
C LEU A 326 52.79 14.72 90.51
N SER A 327 52.06 15.71 89.98
CA SER A 327 52.63 16.84 89.23
C SER A 327 53.49 17.79 90.09
N ALA A 328 53.51 17.61 91.40
CA ALA A 328 54.38 18.38 92.29
C ALA A 328 55.88 18.10 92.07
N ASN A 329 56.25 16.92 91.53
CA ASN A 329 57.63 16.55 91.23
C ASN A 329 57.78 16.00 89.79
N PRO A 330 58.22 16.82 88.82
CA PRO A 330 58.27 16.45 87.39
C PRO A 330 59.22 15.29 87.03
N ILE A 331 60.20 15.00 87.88
CA ILE A 331 61.10 13.86 87.67
C ILE A 331 60.39 12.58 88.11
N LEU A 332 59.81 12.61 89.32
CA LEU A 332 59.02 11.49 89.84
C LEU A 332 57.80 11.23 88.96
N GLU A 333 57.08 12.25 88.50
CA GLU A 333 55.94 12.12 87.58
C GLU A 333 56.30 11.32 86.33
N ARG A 334 57.38 11.68 85.61
CA ARG A 334 57.79 11.00 84.37
C ARG A 334 58.21 9.56 84.62
N ARG A 335 58.90 9.30 85.75
CA ARG A 335 59.35 7.96 86.12
C ARG A 335 58.18 7.08 86.57
N THR A 336 57.27 7.60 87.40
CA THR A 336 56.02 6.94 87.80
C THR A 336 55.15 6.64 86.59
N GLN A 337 54.99 7.57 85.64
CA GLN A 337 54.27 7.33 84.38
C GLN A 337 54.91 6.21 83.55
N LEU A 338 56.24 6.19 83.45
CA LEU A 338 56.95 5.12 82.74
C LEU A 338 56.72 3.77 83.42
N TYR A 339 56.86 3.70 84.75
CA TYR A 339 56.63 2.46 85.49
C TYR A 339 55.18 2.02 85.47
N ALA A 340 54.21 2.94 85.54
CA ALA A 340 52.80 2.63 85.38
C ALA A 340 52.52 1.98 84.01
N ARG A 341 53.11 2.51 82.92
CA ARG A 341 53.00 1.92 81.58
C ARG A 341 53.67 0.56 81.45
N VAL A 342 54.81 0.37 82.12
CA VAL A 342 55.47 -0.94 82.16
C VAL A 342 54.62 -1.94 82.95
N THR A 343 54.05 -1.52 84.08
CA THR A 343 53.15 -2.37 84.89
C THR A 343 51.86 -2.71 84.14
N ASP A 344 51.25 -1.75 83.43
CA ASP A 344 50.10 -2.01 82.55
C ASP A 344 50.47 -3.03 81.47
N TRP A 345 51.60 -2.85 80.78
CA TRP A 345 52.07 -3.79 79.76
C TRP A 345 52.32 -5.19 80.33
N MET A 346 52.94 -5.28 81.52
CA MET A 346 53.17 -6.55 82.22
C MET A 346 51.85 -7.25 82.58
N HIS A 347 50.85 -6.49 83.03
CA HIS A 347 49.53 -7.01 83.36
C HIS A 347 48.79 -7.53 82.11
N GLU A 348 48.84 -6.77 81.01
CA GLU A 348 48.25 -7.17 79.71
C GLU A 348 48.83 -8.48 79.17
N HIS A 349 50.10 -8.79 79.47
CA HIS A 349 50.81 -9.97 78.96
C HIS A 349 50.97 -11.09 80.01
N GLY A 350 50.31 -10.99 81.16
CA GLY A 350 50.25 -12.05 82.17
C GLY A 350 51.54 -12.30 82.97
N GLU A 351 52.52 -11.39 82.93
CA GLU A 351 53.76 -11.53 83.70
C GLU A 351 53.62 -10.90 85.10
N ALA A 352 53.34 -11.74 86.10
CA ALA A 352 53.19 -11.30 87.49
C ALA A 352 54.57 -11.09 88.16
N HIS A 353 55.00 -9.82 88.24
CA HIS A 353 56.08 -9.28 89.09
C HIS A 353 57.18 -10.28 89.46
N HIS A 354 58.00 -10.66 88.49
CA HIS A 354 59.24 -11.36 88.82
C HIS A 354 60.28 -10.34 89.28
N ASP A 355 61.20 -10.75 90.15
CA ASP A 355 62.38 -9.97 90.55
C ASP A 355 63.36 -9.83 89.38
N ARG A 356 62.85 -9.65 88.16
CA ARG A 356 63.53 -9.60 86.87
C ARG A 356 62.91 -8.54 85.99
N CYS A 357 63.73 -7.87 85.21
CA CYS A 357 63.33 -6.81 84.30
C CYS A 357 62.51 -7.42 83.14
N PRO A 358 61.29 -6.96 82.84
CA PRO A 358 60.46 -7.51 81.76
C PRO A 358 61.05 -7.28 80.37
N VAL A 359 62.04 -6.37 80.23
CA VAL A 359 62.68 -6.05 78.94
C VAL A 359 63.95 -6.87 78.70
N CYS A 360 64.82 -7.02 79.70
CA CYS A 360 66.12 -7.71 79.54
C CYS A 360 66.27 -9.00 80.36
N HIS A 361 65.25 -9.35 81.15
CA HIS A 361 65.17 -10.53 82.03
C HIS A 361 66.27 -10.68 83.10
N GLN A 362 67.13 -9.66 83.31
CA GLN A 362 68.07 -9.63 84.43
C GLN A 362 67.37 -9.35 85.75
N SER A 363 67.92 -9.81 86.88
CA SER A 363 67.29 -9.60 88.18
C SER A 363 67.23 -8.10 88.56
N LEU A 364 66.08 -7.68 89.10
CA LEU A 364 65.82 -6.34 89.64
C LEU A 364 66.20 -6.21 91.12
N ALA A 365 66.68 -7.28 91.76
CA ALA A 365 67.09 -7.24 93.15
C ALA A 365 68.24 -6.23 93.33
N GLY A 366 68.01 -5.19 94.15
CA GLY A 366 68.98 -4.12 94.42
C GLY A 366 69.16 -3.10 93.29
N VAL A 367 68.36 -3.15 92.21
CA VAL A 367 68.43 -2.20 91.11
C VAL A 367 67.70 -0.90 91.46
N VAL A 368 68.42 0.21 91.47
CA VAL A 368 67.91 1.56 91.79
C VAL A 368 67.75 2.37 90.49
N ASP A 369 66.63 3.08 90.34
CA ASP A 369 66.45 4.04 89.25
C ASP A 369 67.33 5.26 89.48
N ALA A 370 68.15 5.60 88.49
CA ALA A 370 69.14 6.67 88.62
C ALA A 370 68.53 8.07 88.77
N GLU A 371 67.28 8.29 88.34
CA GLU A 371 66.62 9.60 88.41
C GLU A 371 65.66 9.73 89.59
N ALA A 372 64.91 8.68 89.92
CA ALA A 372 63.99 8.65 91.06
C ALA A 372 64.67 8.27 92.38
N GLY A 373 65.85 7.62 92.32
CA GLY A 373 66.64 7.22 93.49
C GLY A 373 66.07 6.05 94.31
N GLY A 374 64.91 5.52 93.93
CA GLY A 374 64.25 4.36 94.56
C GLY A 374 64.50 3.04 93.82
N LEU A 375 64.23 1.91 94.46
CA LEU A 375 64.32 0.60 93.82
C LEU A 375 63.27 0.48 92.72
N VAL A 376 63.67 0.01 91.53
CA VAL A 376 62.77 -0.16 90.38
C VAL A 376 61.60 -1.09 90.73
N ALA A 377 61.86 -2.13 91.51
CA ALA A 377 60.82 -3.07 91.97
C ALA A 377 59.79 -2.42 92.91
N ASP A 378 60.18 -1.42 93.71
CA ASP A 378 59.25 -0.69 94.57
C ASP A 378 58.37 0.26 93.76
N HIS A 379 58.94 0.94 92.76
CA HIS A 379 58.17 1.79 91.85
C HIS A 379 57.12 0.98 91.06
N LEU A 380 57.49 -0.18 90.51
CA LEU A 380 56.54 -1.05 89.80
C LEU A 380 55.41 -1.57 90.72
N ARG A 381 55.69 -1.81 92.01
CA ARG A 381 54.68 -2.21 93.01
C ARG A 381 53.77 -1.04 93.40
N GLN A 382 54.32 0.15 93.60
CA GLN A 382 53.55 1.33 94.01
C GLN A 382 52.54 1.76 92.95
N VAL A 383 52.90 1.66 91.66
CA VAL A 383 51.99 2.05 90.57
C VAL A 383 50.95 0.99 90.22
N ALA A 384 51.05 -0.23 90.72
CA ALA A 384 50.20 -1.35 90.29
C ALA A 384 48.70 -1.19 90.62
N GLY A 385 48.34 -0.41 91.64
CA GLY A 385 46.94 -0.19 92.03
C GLY A 385 46.22 0.87 91.19
N ASP A 386 46.95 1.90 90.74
CA ASP A 386 46.40 3.10 90.08
C ASP A 386 47.04 3.34 88.70
N SER A 387 47.60 2.29 88.09
CA SER A 387 48.42 2.37 86.88
C SER A 387 47.68 3.06 85.72
N GLU A 388 46.38 2.78 85.55
CA GLU A 388 45.58 3.36 84.47
C GLU A 388 45.44 4.89 84.56
N ILE A 389 45.45 5.46 85.77
CA ILE A 389 45.39 6.91 86.00
C ILE A 389 46.81 7.48 85.95
N LEU A 390 47.74 6.86 86.67
CA LEU A 390 49.12 7.33 86.80
C LEU A 390 49.92 7.24 85.50
N ALA A 391 49.51 6.41 84.52
CA ALA A 391 50.13 6.33 83.20
C ALA A 391 49.73 7.48 82.25
N LYS A 392 48.62 8.17 82.54
CA LYS A 392 48.06 9.26 81.73
C LYS A 392 48.70 10.60 82.09
N THR A 393 48.82 11.47 81.09
CA THR A 393 49.09 12.90 81.31
C THR A 393 47.82 13.63 81.73
N ILE A 394 47.93 14.79 82.39
CA ILE A 394 46.78 15.64 82.78
C ILE A 394 45.85 15.93 81.58
N ALA A 395 46.43 16.16 80.39
CA ALA A 395 45.66 16.40 79.17
C ALA A 395 44.84 15.18 78.72
N GLN A 396 45.44 13.98 78.74
CA GLN A 396 44.76 12.72 78.37
C GLN A 396 43.65 12.36 79.37
N TRP A 397 43.88 12.61 80.65
CA TRP A 397 42.86 12.44 81.69
C TRP A 397 41.66 13.39 81.49
N ALA A 398 41.93 14.67 81.21
CA ALA A 398 40.90 15.68 80.99
C ALA A 398 40.06 15.42 79.73
N GLU A 399 40.69 14.97 78.64
CA GLU A 399 39.98 14.56 77.42
C GLU A 399 39.09 13.34 77.69
N GLY A 400 39.61 12.34 78.42
CA GLY A 400 38.86 11.16 78.85
C GLY A 400 37.61 11.53 79.65
N TRP A 401 37.73 12.43 80.65
CA TRP A 401 36.60 12.88 81.47
C TRP A 401 35.60 13.74 80.72
N THR A 402 36.04 14.58 79.80
CA THR A 402 35.13 15.37 78.94
C THR A 402 34.25 14.44 78.10
N GLY A 403 34.85 13.38 77.52
CA GLY A 403 34.11 12.35 76.81
C GLY A 403 33.20 11.51 77.71
N LYS A 404 33.64 11.20 78.93
CA LYS A 404 32.86 10.42 79.91
C LYS A 404 31.61 11.16 80.38
N LEU A 405 31.73 12.45 80.73
CA LEU A 405 30.57 13.28 81.09
C LEU A 405 29.59 13.42 79.91
N ALA A 406 30.07 13.51 78.67
CA ALA A 406 29.17 13.57 77.52
C ALA A 406 28.38 12.27 77.30
N ARG A 407 28.98 11.11 77.59
CA ARG A 407 28.34 9.79 77.41
C ARG A 407 27.46 9.39 78.59
N ASP A 408 27.97 9.48 79.81
CA ASP A 408 27.41 8.78 80.96
C ASP A 408 26.34 9.59 81.71
N LEU A 409 26.15 10.87 81.37
CA LEU A 409 25.09 11.69 81.96
C LEU A 409 23.70 11.35 81.37
N PRO A 410 22.62 11.43 82.19
CA PRO A 410 21.24 11.37 81.71
C PRO A 410 20.94 12.43 80.65
N GLU A 411 20.04 12.11 79.71
CA GLU A 411 19.72 12.98 78.56
C GLU A 411 19.32 14.41 78.99
N ALA A 412 18.56 14.51 80.08
CA ALA A 412 18.15 15.77 80.69
C ALA A 412 19.32 16.73 80.96
N LEU A 413 20.44 16.21 81.48
CA LEU A 413 21.63 17.01 81.83
C LEU A 413 22.63 17.13 80.68
N ARG A 414 22.67 16.13 79.78
CA ARG A 414 23.52 16.18 78.59
C ARG A 414 23.20 17.39 77.71
N ARG A 415 21.92 17.76 77.60
CA ARG A 415 21.49 18.97 76.87
C ARG A 415 21.99 20.27 77.53
N CYS A 416 22.09 20.30 78.86
CA CYS A 416 22.65 21.44 79.61
C CYS A 416 24.15 21.64 79.37
N LEU A 417 24.89 20.59 78.99
CA LEU A 417 26.31 20.73 78.64
C LEU A 417 26.54 21.52 77.34
N GLN A 418 25.57 21.50 76.42
CA GLN A 418 25.72 22.09 75.09
C GLN A 418 25.42 23.60 75.07
N LYS A 419 24.40 24.05 75.82
CA LYS A 419 23.93 25.45 75.81
C LYS A 419 23.67 25.95 77.24
N ASP A 420 23.98 27.23 77.47
CA ASP A 420 23.75 27.86 78.78
C ASP A 420 22.25 27.97 79.08
N LEU A 421 21.87 27.63 80.31
CA LEU A 421 20.51 27.77 80.81
C LEU A 421 20.17 29.26 81.07
N PRO A 422 18.89 29.67 80.95
CA PRO A 422 18.43 31.03 81.27
C PRO A 422 18.72 31.46 82.72
N GLU A 423 18.37 32.70 83.07
CA GLU A 423 18.61 33.25 84.42
C GLU A 423 17.81 32.52 85.52
N SER A 424 16.61 32.02 85.23
CA SER A 424 15.81 31.22 86.18
C SER A 424 14.83 30.27 85.47
N PRO A 425 14.37 29.21 86.15
CA PRO A 425 13.31 28.34 85.60
C PRO A 425 11.99 29.08 85.33
N SER A 426 11.65 30.09 86.14
CA SER A 426 10.45 30.94 85.98
C SER A 426 10.44 31.72 84.65
N ALA A 427 11.60 32.11 84.14
CA ALA A 427 11.72 32.77 82.83
C ALA A 427 11.30 31.85 81.66
N ILE A 428 11.51 30.54 81.79
CA ILE A 428 11.09 29.55 80.79
C ILE A 428 9.57 29.36 80.84
N PHE A 429 8.97 29.35 82.04
CA PHE A 429 7.52 29.33 82.23
C PHE A 429 6.83 30.56 81.59
N ARG A 430 7.41 31.75 81.79
CA ARG A 430 6.93 33.00 81.18
C ARG A 430 6.91 32.93 79.65
N THR A 431 8.03 32.48 79.07
CA THR A 431 8.17 32.32 77.61
C THR A 431 7.10 31.38 77.04
N ALA A 432 6.79 30.29 77.74
CA ALA A 432 5.75 29.36 77.30
C ALA A 432 4.36 30.02 77.21
N LEU A 433 3.95 30.74 78.26
CA LEU A 433 2.60 31.30 78.33
C LEU A 433 2.40 32.56 77.48
N LEU A 434 3.45 33.34 77.24
CA LEU A 434 3.36 34.61 76.52
C LEU A 434 3.83 34.57 75.08
N ASP A 435 4.78 33.70 74.74
CA ASP A 435 5.32 33.60 73.38
C ASP A 435 4.87 32.30 72.70
N ASP A 436 5.09 31.14 73.32
CA ASP A 436 4.78 29.86 72.65
C ASP A 436 3.27 29.70 72.42
N LEU A 437 2.44 30.03 73.41
CA LEU A 437 0.98 29.94 73.30
C LEU A 437 0.42 30.82 72.16
N PHE A 438 0.85 32.08 72.09
CA PHE A 438 0.34 33.05 71.12
C PHE A 438 0.94 32.91 69.72
N ARG A 439 1.93 32.01 69.55
CA ARG A 439 2.43 31.57 68.25
C ARG A 439 1.64 30.39 67.66
N THR A 440 0.76 29.76 68.43
CA THR A 440 -0.08 28.66 67.92
C THR A 440 -1.17 29.17 66.99
N GLU A 441 -1.58 28.34 66.02
CA GLU A 441 -2.60 28.71 65.00
C GLU A 441 -3.93 29.19 65.62
N GLY A 442 -4.30 28.67 66.79
CA GLY A 442 -5.49 29.10 67.51
C GLY A 442 -5.42 30.54 68.04
N PHE A 443 -4.23 31.09 68.30
CA PHE A 443 -4.07 32.40 68.93
C PHE A 443 -3.39 33.47 68.06
N ALA A 444 -2.84 33.10 66.90
CA ALA A 444 -2.06 34.01 66.04
C ALA A 444 -2.88 35.12 65.35
N GLY A 445 -4.22 34.98 65.29
CA GLY A 445 -5.12 35.95 64.64
C GLY A 445 -5.84 36.88 65.62
N VAL A 446 -7.16 37.00 65.48
CA VAL A 446 -8.01 37.87 66.30
C VAL A 446 -7.85 37.61 67.81
N LEU A 447 -7.60 36.35 68.19
CA LEU A 447 -7.41 35.92 69.58
C LEU A 447 -6.05 36.36 70.18
N PHE A 448 -5.12 36.92 69.38
CA PHE A 448 -3.85 37.46 69.87
C PHE A 448 -4.05 38.62 70.85
N SER A 449 -5.14 39.37 70.69
CA SER A 449 -5.57 40.45 71.58
C SER A 449 -5.67 40.02 73.06
N LEU A 450 -5.92 38.73 73.33
CA LEU A 450 -5.99 38.19 74.69
C LEU A 450 -4.63 38.16 75.41
N ARG A 451 -3.51 38.33 74.68
CA ARG A 451 -2.15 38.30 75.22
C ARG A 451 -1.92 39.29 76.35
N SER A 452 -2.42 40.52 76.22
CA SER A 452 -2.23 41.55 77.25
C SER A 452 -2.87 41.19 78.59
N ASN A 453 -4.00 40.47 78.55
CA ASN A 453 -4.64 39.97 79.77
C ASN A 453 -3.87 38.79 80.37
N VAL A 454 -3.44 37.84 79.52
CA VAL A 454 -2.62 36.70 79.95
C VAL A 454 -1.28 37.14 80.54
N GLU A 455 -0.66 38.18 79.98
CA GLU A 455 0.57 38.78 80.52
C GLU A 455 0.38 39.34 81.92
N LYS A 456 -0.71 40.07 82.17
CA LYS A 456 -1.04 40.58 83.51
C LYS A 456 -1.21 39.44 84.52
N LEU A 457 -1.99 38.41 84.16
CA LEU A 457 -2.23 37.25 85.03
C LEU A 457 -0.95 36.45 85.29
N THR A 458 -0.14 36.24 84.26
CA THR A 458 1.12 35.50 84.34
C THR A 458 2.13 36.25 85.22
N ASN A 459 2.30 37.56 85.03
CA ASN A 459 3.21 38.37 85.85
C ASN A 459 2.77 38.43 87.33
N GLN A 460 1.47 38.54 87.61
CA GLN A 460 0.93 38.51 88.98
C GLN A 460 1.15 37.16 89.66
N ALA A 461 0.92 36.06 88.95
CA ALA A 461 1.11 34.71 89.46
C ALA A 461 2.61 34.39 89.68
N MET A 462 3.48 34.80 88.75
CA MET A 462 4.93 34.58 88.86
C MET A 462 5.59 35.36 90.01
N ALA A 463 5.06 36.51 90.41
CA ALA A 463 5.57 37.28 91.54
C ALA A 463 5.47 36.52 92.89
N ARG A 464 4.69 35.43 92.94
CA ARG A 464 4.53 34.57 94.12
C ARG A 464 5.56 33.42 94.18
N LEU A 465 6.36 33.22 93.15
CA LEU A 465 7.37 32.15 93.09
C LEU A 465 8.67 32.57 93.79
N PRO A 466 9.36 31.66 94.51
CA PRO A 466 10.67 31.94 95.10
C PRO A 466 11.74 32.28 94.05
N ALA A 467 12.73 33.11 94.43
CA ALA A 467 13.85 33.41 93.54
C ALA A 467 14.77 32.18 93.37
N PHE A 468 15.34 32.01 92.17
CA PHE A 468 16.37 31.01 91.92
C PHE A 468 17.73 31.53 92.41
N THR A 469 18.44 30.75 93.21
CA THR A 469 19.78 31.08 93.72
C THR A 469 20.84 30.32 92.92
N GLU A 470 21.88 31.01 92.44
CA GLU A 470 22.99 30.37 91.72
C GLU A 470 23.81 29.45 92.64
N PRO A 471 24.15 28.22 92.21
CA PRO A 471 24.93 27.29 93.03
C PRO A 471 26.40 27.69 93.12
N GLU A 472 27.06 27.31 94.21
CA GLU A 472 28.51 27.48 94.38
C GLU A 472 29.29 26.67 93.33
N GLN A 473 30.32 27.29 92.74
CA GLN A 473 31.17 26.64 91.75
C GLN A 473 32.26 25.81 92.44
N ARG A 474 32.37 24.51 92.09
CA ARG A 474 33.51 23.68 92.52
C ARG A 474 34.67 23.85 91.54
N VAL A 475 35.88 24.09 92.04
CA VAL A 475 37.08 24.37 91.22
C VAL A 475 38.09 23.24 91.37
N LEU A 476 38.64 22.76 90.25
CA LEU A 476 39.69 21.72 90.24
C LEU A 476 41.01 22.25 90.84
N PRO A 477 41.86 21.38 91.42
CA PRO A 477 43.18 21.74 91.94
C PRO A 477 44.03 22.55 90.94
N SER A 478 44.84 23.48 91.44
CA SER A 478 45.44 24.54 90.61
C SER A 478 46.41 24.06 89.52
N ARG A 479 47.17 22.97 89.73
CA ARG A 479 48.13 22.47 88.71
C ARG A 479 47.41 21.72 87.60
N VAL A 480 46.31 21.02 87.95
CA VAL A 480 45.40 20.40 86.97
C VAL A 480 44.58 21.46 86.24
N GLY A 481 44.03 22.44 86.96
CA GLY A 481 43.13 23.46 86.43
C GLY A 481 43.73 24.32 85.31
N ALA A 482 45.05 24.53 85.30
CA ALA A 482 45.75 25.27 84.25
C ALA A 482 45.64 24.64 82.86
N HIS A 483 45.38 23.33 82.77
CA HIS A 483 45.38 22.57 81.52
C HIS A 483 43.99 22.08 81.09
N VAL A 484 42.93 22.42 81.84
CA VAL A 484 41.65 21.67 81.80
C VAL A 484 40.40 22.61 81.76
N ALA A 485 40.48 23.70 81.00
CA ALA A 485 39.43 24.73 80.92
C ALA A 485 38.08 24.23 80.38
N ILE A 486 38.09 23.33 79.39
CA ILE A 486 36.88 22.80 78.74
C ILE A 486 36.07 21.92 79.71
N LEU A 487 36.76 21.06 80.47
CA LEU A 487 36.14 20.20 81.49
C LEU A 487 35.55 21.06 82.62
N ASN A 488 36.25 22.11 83.08
CA ASN A 488 35.75 23.00 84.11
C ASN A 488 34.46 23.74 83.69
N LYS A 489 34.39 24.20 82.44
CA LYS A 489 33.16 24.81 81.89
C LYS A 489 32.00 23.81 81.83
N SER A 490 32.28 22.57 81.45
CA SER A 490 31.28 21.50 81.38
C SER A 490 30.77 21.11 82.77
N LEU A 491 31.66 21.06 83.75
CA LEU A 491 31.34 20.81 85.16
C LEU A 491 30.43 21.91 85.74
N ASN A 492 30.75 23.19 85.52
CA ASN A 492 29.92 24.30 85.99
C ASN A 492 28.52 24.29 85.37
N ARG A 493 28.40 23.95 84.08
CA ARG A 493 27.09 23.76 83.43
C ARG A 493 26.28 22.61 84.04
N LEU A 494 26.94 21.52 84.37
CA LEU A 494 26.32 20.38 85.04
C LEU A 494 25.78 20.77 86.42
N ILE A 495 26.60 21.44 87.24
CA ILE A 495 26.22 21.91 88.59
C ILE A 495 24.99 22.85 88.52
N ARG A 496 24.99 23.80 87.57
CA ARG A 496 23.85 24.71 87.37
C ARG A 496 22.60 23.99 86.87
N GLY A 497 22.76 23.00 85.98
CA GLY A 497 21.67 22.16 85.51
C GLY A 497 21.02 21.35 86.64
N LEU A 498 21.83 20.80 87.56
CA LEU A 498 21.36 20.10 88.75
C LEU A 498 20.58 21.03 89.70
N ALA A 499 21.07 22.26 89.92
CA ALA A 499 20.36 23.26 90.72
C ALA A 499 18.98 23.64 90.11
N PHE A 500 18.87 23.70 88.78
CA PHE A 500 17.58 23.89 88.09
C PHE A 500 16.61 22.73 88.39
N VAL A 501 17.09 21.49 88.35
CA VAL A 501 16.28 20.30 88.67
C VAL A 501 15.79 20.35 90.13
N ASP A 502 16.70 20.67 91.05
CA ASP A 502 16.40 20.72 92.49
C ASP A 502 15.37 21.82 92.80
N TRP A 503 15.53 23.02 92.22
CA TRP A 503 14.57 24.12 92.36
C TRP A 503 13.18 23.75 91.81
N MET A 504 13.10 23.16 90.62
CA MET A 504 11.82 22.76 90.03
C MET A 504 11.13 21.66 90.84
N LYS A 505 11.90 20.74 91.44
CA LYS A 505 11.35 19.69 92.30
C LYS A 505 10.79 20.28 93.60
N ALA A 506 11.47 21.27 94.19
CA ALA A 506 11.03 21.93 95.42
C ALA A 506 9.75 22.78 95.23
N HIS A 507 9.61 23.44 94.07
CA HIS A 507 8.53 24.40 93.80
C HIS A 507 7.48 23.91 92.80
N ARG A 508 7.37 22.59 92.60
CA ARG A 508 6.47 21.99 91.61
C ARG A 508 5.00 22.37 91.80
N ASP A 509 4.51 22.31 93.03
CA ASP A 509 3.09 22.58 93.33
C ASP A 509 2.74 24.06 93.10
N GLU A 510 3.67 24.96 93.40
CA GLU A 510 3.52 26.40 93.16
C GLU A 510 3.45 26.72 91.65
N LEU A 511 4.26 26.05 90.84
CA LEU A 511 4.23 26.19 89.38
C LEU A 511 2.92 25.68 88.76
N VAL A 512 2.34 24.61 89.31
CA VAL A 512 1.02 24.11 88.88
C VAL A 512 -0.09 25.11 89.22
N VAL A 513 -0.02 25.75 90.39
CA VAL A 513 -0.97 26.81 90.77
C VAL A 513 -0.91 28.00 89.81
N VAL A 514 0.30 28.43 89.41
CA VAL A 514 0.48 29.50 88.41
C VAL A 514 -0.15 29.12 87.07
N LEU A 515 0.05 27.87 86.61
CA LEU A 515 -0.56 27.37 85.38
C LEU A 515 -2.09 27.36 85.46
N ASP A 516 -2.65 26.95 86.61
CA ASP A 516 -4.09 26.89 86.85
C ASP A 516 -4.74 28.27 86.96
N GLU A 517 -4.04 29.26 87.50
CA GLU A 517 -4.52 30.65 87.59
C GLU A 517 -4.63 31.30 86.21
N VAL A 518 -3.65 31.06 85.32
CA VAL A 518 -3.67 31.56 83.93
C VAL A 518 -4.69 30.79 83.08
N ARG A 519 -4.81 29.47 83.27
CA ARG A 519 -5.78 28.62 82.58
C ARG A 519 -7.23 28.93 83.00
N GLY A 520 -7.46 29.21 84.28
CA GLY A 520 -8.77 29.40 84.91
C GLY A 520 -9.40 28.08 85.37
N LYS A 521 -9.92 28.03 86.62
CA LYS A 521 -10.65 26.87 87.17
C LYS A 521 -12.02 26.71 86.48
N ALA A 522 -12.48 25.47 86.36
CA ALA A 522 -13.67 25.11 85.58
C ALA A 522 -15.02 25.47 86.24
N ASP A 523 -15.07 25.70 87.56
CA ASP A 523 -16.34 25.86 88.30
C ASP A 523 -16.42 27.16 89.09
N SER A 524 -16.72 28.26 88.40
CA SER A 524 -17.41 29.39 89.02
C SER A 524 -18.29 30.06 87.98
N ASN A 525 -19.61 30.05 88.20
CA ASN A 525 -20.62 30.81 87.44
C ASN A 525 -20.48 32.34 87.62
N ASP A 526 -19.27 32.81 87.92
CA ASP A 526 -18.99 34.19 88.25
C ASP A 526 -18.77 35.00 86.97
N ARG A 527 -19.57 36.04 86.77
CA ARG A 527 -19.53 36.90 85.58
C ARG A 527 -18.24 37.74 85.47
N GLN A 528 -17.36 37.66 86.46
CA GLN A 528 -16.06 38.34 86.53
C GLN A 528 -14.84 37.39 86.45
N ALA A 529 -15.00 36.13 86.04
CA ALA A 529 -13.88 35.20 85.88
C ALA A 529 -12.88 35.67 84.78
N SER A 530 -11.63 35.91 85.15
CA SER A 530 -10.59 36.57 84.33
C SER A 530 -9.71 35.62 83.50
N GLY A 531 -9.83 34.30 83.68
CA GLY A 531 -8.95 33.30 83.05
C GLY A 531 -9.22 33.05 81.56
N LEU A 532 -8.18 32.57 80.85
CA LEU A 532 -8.19 32.42 79.39
C LEU A 532 -9.30 31.48 78.87
N ARG A 533 -9.59 30.40 79.59
CA ARG A 533 -10.67 29.46 79.22
C ARG A 533 -12.07 30.09 79.30
N ALA A 534 -12.32 30.94 80.29
CA ALA A 534 -13.61 31.61 80.46
C ALA A 534 -13.88 32.62 79.33
N GLN A 535 -12.84 33.36 78.92
CA GLN A 535 -12.91 34.30 77.78
C GLN A 535 -13.25 33.58 76.47
N LEU A 536 -12.61 32.43 76.20
CA LEU A 536 -12.88 31.63 74.99
C LEU A 536 -14.28 30.99 74.99
N ILE A 537 -14.79 30.52 76.12
CA ILE A 537 -16.16 29.99 76.23
C ILE A 537 -17.19 31.08 75.95
N ARG A 538 -16.93 32.32 76.41
CA ARG A 538 -17.82 33.46 76.13
C ARG A 538 -17.86 33.81 74.65
N LEU A 539 -16.69 33.79 73.98
CA LEU A 539 -16.60 33.97 72.53
C LEU A 539 -17.28 32.82 71.75
N ASP A 540 -17.13 31.58 72.20
CA ASP A 540 -17.80 30.40 71.63
C ASP A 540 -19.34 30.52 71.72
N ALA A 541 -19.87 31.03 72.84
CA ALA A 541 -21.31 31.28 72.99
C ALA A 541 -21.82 32.35 72.01
N ILE A 542 -21.06 33.44 71.80
CA ILE A 542 -21.39 34.50 70.84
C ILE A 542 -21.39 33.94 69.40
N VAL A 543 -20.37 33.15 69.04
CA VAL A 543 -20.28 32.51 67.72
C VAL A 543 -21.39 31.48 67.49
N LYS A 544 -21.74 30.67 68.50
CA LYS A 544 -22.89 29.75 68.42
C LYS A 544 -24.21 30.50 68.25
N GLY A 545 -24.35 31.70 68.80
CA GLY A 545 -25.51 32.57 68.64
C GLY A 545 -25.78 32.99 67.18
N VAL A 546 -24.74 33.13 66.36
CA VAL A 546 -24.88 33.48 64.92
C VAL A 546 -24.94 32.26 63.99
N ALA A 547 -24.92 31.03 64.51
CA ALA A 547 -24.98 29.81 63.71
C ALA A 547 -26.22 29.70 62.78
N PRO A 548 -27.43 30.13 63.18
CA PRO A 548 -28.59 30.19 62.27
C PRO A 548 -28.39 31.13 61.08
N ILE A 549 -27.70 32.25 61.30
CA ILE A 549 -27.39 33.24 60.26
C ILE A 549 -26.36 32.65 59.28
N ASN A 550 -25.36 31.92 59.78
CA ASN A 550 -24.38 31.21 58.93
C ASN A 550 -25.05 30.19 57.99
N ALA A 551 -26.05 29.46 58.47
CA ALA A 551 -26.84 28.56 57.62
C ALA A 551 -27.61 29.34 56.54
N ALA A 552 -28.22 30.47 56.90
CA ALA A 552 -28.93 31.33 55.96
C ALA A 552 -28.01 31.96 54.89
N ILE A 553 -26.80 32.40 55.26
CA ILE A 553 -25.77 32.87 54.33
C ILE A 553 -25.42 31.77 53.31
N ASN A 554 -25.20 30.54 53.77
CA ASN A 554 -24.88 29.41 52.90
C ASN A 554 -26.03 29.07 51.92
N LEU A 555 -27.28 29.08 52.39
CA LEU A 555 -28.45 28.87 51.54
C LEU A 555 -28.62 30.00 50.51
N SER A 556 -28.42 31.27 50.89
CA SER A 556 -28.45 32.41 49.96
C SER A 556 -27.37 32.29 48.86
N LYS A 557 -26.15 31.84 49.22
CA LYS A 557 -25.06 31.60 48.25
C LYS A 557 -25.39 30.46 47.30
N ARG A 558 -26.01 29.37 47.79
CA ARG A 558 -26.46 28.24 46.96
C ARG A 558 -27.55 28.68 45.99
N MET A 559 -28.52 29.47 46.45
CA MET A 559 -29.56 30.06 45.58
C MET A 559 -28.95 30.95 44.49
N GLY A 560 -27.99 31.83 44.82
CA GLY A 560 -27.29 32.65 43.83
C GLY A 560 -26.47 31.84 42.83
N THR A 561 -25.83 30.76 43.30
CA THR A 561 -25.10 29.82 42.42
C THR A 561 -26.04 29.10 41.45
N ALA A 562 -27.17 28.61 41.94
CA ALA A 562 -28.20 27.97 41.12
C ALA A 562 -28.78 28.94 40.07
N GLN A 563 -29.00 30.22 40.41
CA GLN A 563 -29.42 31.24 39.44
C GLN A 563 -28.35 31.48 38.35
N GLY A 564 -27.08 31.54 38.74
CA GLY A 564 -25.97 31.66 37.79
C GLY A 564 -25.82 30.43 36.88
N ALA A 565 -26.16 29.23 37.38
CA ALA A 565 -26.19 27.99 36.59
C ALA A 565 -27.41 27.97 35.65
N HIS A 566 -28.58 28.38 36.12
CA HIS A 566 -29.82 28.47 35.34
C HIS A 566 -29.66 29.35 34.10
N LYS A 567 -29.11 30.55 34.25
CA LYS A 567 -28.83 31.46 33.12
C LYS A 567 -27.85 30.88 32.11
N ARG A 568 -26.78 30.22 32.58
CA ARG A 568 -25.79 29.57 31.70
C ARG A 568 -26.40 28.42 30.92
N THR A 569 -27.23 27.60 31.57
CA THR A 569 -27.91 26.47 30.92
C THR A 569 -28.96 26.95 29.91
N LEU A 570 -29.73 28.00 30.22
CA LEU A 570 -30.64 28.63 29.26
C LEU A 570 -29.90 29.16 28.04
N LYS A 571 -28.78 29.86 28.25
CA LYS A 571 -27.95 30.35 27.14
C LYS A 571 -27.41 29.20 26.29
N ALA A 572 -26.95 28.12 26.92
CA ALA A 572 -26.47 26.95 26.20
C ALA A 572 -27.58 26.26 25.37
N ILE A 573 -28.83 26.26 25.83
CA ILE A 573 -29.98 25.76 25.06
C ILE A 573 -30.25 26.67 23.85
N GLU A 574 -30.18 27.99 24.03
CA GLU A 574 -30.30 28.96 22.93
C GLU A 574 -29.17 28.79 21.90
N ASP A 575 -27.94 28.60 22.35
CA ASP A 575 -26.77 28.36 21.50
C ASP A 575 -26.90 27.03 20.73
N CYS A 576 -27.47 25.98 21.35
CA CYS A 576 -27.81 24.74 20.65
C CYS A 576 -28.83 25.00 19.52
N THR A 577 -29.82 25.85 19.78
CA THR A 577 -30.85 26.21 18.78
C THR A 577 -30.23 26.99 17.62
N THR A 578 -29.34 27.94 17.93
CA THR A 578 -28.57 28.73 16.95
C THR A 578 -27.66 27.83 16.11
N ALA A 579 -26.95 26.90 16.75
CA ALA A 579 -26.08 25.94 16.05
C ALA A 579 -26.89 25.03 15.11
N VAL A 580 -28.08 24.58 15.52
CA VAL A 580 -28.97 23.79 14.66
C VAL A 580 -29.40 24.61 13.44
N ALA A 581 -29.81 25.87 13.62
CA ALA A 581 -30.19 26.75 12.51
C ALA A 581 -29.03 26.97 11.52
N ALA A 582 -27.82 27.25 12.01
CA ALA A 582 -26.64 27.41 11.16
C ALA A 582 -26.27 26.12 10.40
N LEU A 583 -26.42 24.95 11.03
CA LEU A 583 -26.19 23.67 10.36
C LEU A 583 -27.27 23.38 9.29
N ASP A 584 -28.51 23.81 9.51
CA ASP A 584 -29.59 23.67 8.54
C ASP A 584 -29.33 24.46 7.23
N GLU A 585 -28.52 25.53 7.28
CA GLU A 585 -28.09 26.26 6.06
C GLU A 585 -27.02 25.51 5.24
N ILE A 586 -26.20 24.67 5.88
CA ILE A 586 -25.11 23.92 5.22
C ILE A 586 -25.61 22.65 4.56
N ILE A 587 -26.62 21.99 5.14
CA ILE A 587 -27.14 20.70 4.66
C ILE A 587 -27.53 20.71 3.16
N PRO A 588 -28.24 21.73 2.62
CA PRO A 588 -28.63 21.78 1.21
C PRO A 588 -27.47 21.80 0.21
N ILE A 589 -26.26 22.19 0.64
CA ILE A 589 -25.06 22.20 -0.23
C ILE A 589 -24.73 20.78 -0.72
N GLY A 590 -24.97 19.75 0.10
CA GLY A 590 -24.77 18.35 -0.29
C GLY A 590 -25.73 17.89 -1.39
N ASP A 591 -26.97 18.38 -1.38
CA ASP A 591 -27.96 18.06 -2.41
C ASP A 591 -27.60 18.75 -3.72
N LEU A 592 -27.11 19.99 -3.68
CA LEU A 592 -26.61 20.71 -4.84
C LEU A 592 -25.38 20.05 -5.45
N ALA A 593 -24.47 19.56 -4.62
CA ALA A 593 -23.31 18.78 -5.05
C ALA A 593 -23.73 17.45 -5.70
N THR A 594 -24.73 16.76 -5.15
CA THR A 594 -25.29 15.54 -5.76
C THR A 594 -25.93 15.84 -7.12
N ALA A 595 -26.71 16.92 -7.22
CA ALA A 595 -27.34 17.35 -8.47
C ALA A 595 -26.30 17.74 -9.55
N GLN A 596 -25.17 18.34 -9.17
CA GLN A 596 -24.08 18.62 -10.11
C GLN A 596 -23.39 17.36 -10.62
N VAL A 597 -23.16 16.34 -9.76
CA VAL A 597 -22.63 15.04 -10.20
C VAL A 597 -23.60 14.35 -11.16
N GLU A 598 -24.90 14.36 -10.85
CA GLU A 598 -25.94 13.84 -11.75
C GLU A 598 -25.99 14.61 -13.07
N GLY A 599 -25.82 15.94 -13.04
CA GLY A 599 -25.74 16.79 -14.22
C GLY A 599 -24.53 16.50 -15.09
N LEU A 600 -23.34 16.31 -14.49
CA LEU A 600 -22.15 15.88 -15.23
C LEU A 600 -22.34 14.49 -15.84
N GLN A 601 -22.90 13.54 -15.08
CA GLN A 601 -23.22 12.21 -15.57
C GLN A 601 -24.15 12.27 -16.79
N ALA A 602 -25.22 13.08 -16.73
CA ALA A 602 -26.15 13.24 -17.85
C ALA A 602 -25.46 13.78 -19.10
N ARG A 603 -24.50 14.73 -18.94
CA ARG A 603 -23.70 15.26 -20.06
C ARG A 603 -22.78 14.20 -20.68
N LEU A 604 -22.08 13.43 -19.84
CA LEU A 604 -21.14 12.40 -20.31
C LEU A 604 -21.84 11.17 -20.90
N HIS A 605 -23.10 10.92 -20.54
CA HIS A 605 -23.79 9.66 -20.83
C HIS A 605 -23.79 9.28 -22.32
N ASN A 606 -24.23 10.20 -23.19
CA ASN A 606 -24.34 9.92 -24.63
C ASN A 606 -22.97 9.66 -25.26
N ARG A 607 -21.95 10.42 -24.83
CA ARG A 607 -20.59 10.26 -25.36
C ARG A 607 -19.93 8.98 -24.85
N ALA A 608 -20.19 8.60 -23.60
CA ALA A 608 -19.73 7.34 -23.04
C ALA A 608 -20.38 6.13 -23.74
N GLU A 609 -21.67 6.24 -24.06
CA GLU A 609 -22.38 5.23 -24.83
C GLU A 609 -21.84 5.11 -26.26
N TYR A 610 -21.57 6.23 -26.93
CA TYR A 610 -20.94 6.27 -28.24
C TYR A 610 -19.64 5.45 -28.26
N TRP A 611 -18.70 5.76 -27.34
CA TRP A 611 -17.41 5.07 -27.28
C TRP A 611 -17.56 3.59 -26.91
N ARG A 612 -18.44 3.26 -25.97
CA ARG A 612 -18.74 1.87 -25.63
C ARG A 612 -19.23 1.08 -26.85
N ASN A 613 -20.15 1.63 -27.64
CA ASN A 613 -20.69 0.96 -28.82
C ASN A 613 -19.65 0.85 -29.95
N ALA A 614 -18.68 1.77 -30.01
CA ALA A 614 -17.54 1.67 -30.91
C ALA A 614 -16.64 0.48 -30.53
N ILE A 615 -16.41 0.26 -29.24
CA ILE A 615 -15.46 -0.73 -28.71
C ILE A 615 -16.08 -2.13 -28.55
N TYR A 616 -17.38 -2.23 -28.24
CA TYR A 616 -18.01 -3.49 -27.85
C TYR A 616 -19.30 -3.79 -28.60
N GLN A 617 -19.41 -5.03 -29.09
CA GLN A 617 -20.64 -5.62 -29.59
C GLN A 617 -20.94 -6.93 -28.85
N ASN A 618 -22.22 -7.15 -28.55
CA ASN A 618 -22.66 -8.40 -27.96
C ASN A 618 -22.59 -9.55 -28.98
N ALA A 619 -22.22 -10.74 -28.50
CA ALA A 619 -22.20 -11.96 -29.31
C ALA A 619 -23.58 -12.34 -29.88
N THR A 620 -24.67 -11.95 -29.21
CA THR A 620 -26.04 -12.21 -29.69
C THR A 620 -26.93 -10.99 -29.51
N THR A 621 -28.03 -10.95 -30.26
CA THR A 621 -29.09 -9.94 -30.11
C THR A 621 -29.88 -10.11 -28.80
N LEU A 622 -29.76 -11.26 -28.13
CA LEU A 622 -30.51 -11.56 -26.92
C LEU A 622 -29.82 -11.08 -25.63
N SER A 623 -28.51 -10.81 -25.68
CA SER A 623 -27.70 -10.44 -24.52
C SER A 623 -28.10 -9.07 -23.94
N PRO A 624 -28.21 -8.94 -22.60
CA PRO A 624 -28.46 -7.65 -21.94
C PRO A 624 -27.38 -6.65 -22.30
N LYS A 625 -27.76 -5.42 -22.68
CA LYS A 625 -26.80 -4.39 -23.07
C LYS A 625 -26.58 -3.43 -21.90
N PRO A 626 -25.35 -2.97 -21.66
CA PRO A 626 -25.15 -1.79 -20.83
C PRO A 626 -25.96 -0.62 -21.39
N HIS A 627 -26.68 0.10 -20.54
CA HIS A 627 -27.52 1.22 -20.98
C HIS A 627 -27.37 2.46 -20.12
N ARG A 628 -26.80 2.36 -18.91
CA ARG A 628 -26.59 3.53 -18.06
C ARG A 628 -25.32 3.36 -17.23
N THR A 629 -24.45 4.37 -17.28
CA THR A 629 -23.32 4.51 -16.37
C THR A 629 -23.67 5.59 -15.37
N GLY A 630 -23.66 5.25 -14.08
CA GLY A 630 -23.84 6.12 -12.94
C GLY A 630 -22.54 6.33 -12.17
N LEU A 631 -22.41 7.50 -11.56
CA LEU A 631 -21.34 7.81 -10.64
C LEU A 631 -21.97 8.31 -9.35
N THR A 632 -21.62 7.71 -8.22
CA THR A 632 -22.02 8.26 -6.93
C THR A 632 -21.12 9.44 -6.55
N PRO A 633 -21.58 10.37 -5.69
CA PRO A 633 -20.73 11.46 -5.19
C PRO A 633 -19.49 10.98 -4.42
N GLN A 634 -19.46 9.71 -4.01
CA GLN A 634 -18.32 9.05 -3.37
C GLN A 634 -17.36 8.39 -4.36
N GLY A 635 -17.57 8.60 -5.67
CA GLY A 635 -16.71 8.06 -6.71
C GLY A 635 -16.94 6.59 -7.05
N ALA A 636 -18.13 6.03 -6.76
CA ALA A 636 -18.47 4.67 -7.17
C ALA A 636 -19.13 4.68 -8.55
N ILE A 637 -18.52 3.99 -9.52
CA ILE A 637 -19.06 3.87 -10.87
C ILE A 637 -20.01 2.67 -10.90
N ALA A 638 -21.29 2.92 -11.12
CA ALA A 638 -22.32 1.90 -11.29
C ALA A 638 -22.66 1.75 -12.77
N ILE A 639 -22.72 0.53 -13.28
CA ILE A 639 -23.19 0.28 -14.66
C ILE A 639 -24.48 -0.52 -14.55
N GLN A 640 -25.52 -0.07 -15.24
CA GLN A 640 -26.80 -0.78 -15.37
C GLN A 640 -26.85 -1.41 -16.76
N VAL A 641 -27.22 -2.68 -16.80
CA VAL A 641 -27.48 -3.43 -18.03
C VAL A 641 -28.94 -3.81 -18.07
N GLY A 642 -29.50 -3.86 -19.26
CA GLY A 642 -30.91 -4.11 -19.41
C GLY A 642 -31.30 -4.52 -20.81
N ARG A 643 -32.56 -4.89 -20.92
CA ARG A 643 -33.22 -5.22 -22.19
C ARG A 643 -34.72 -5.06 -22.00
N ASP A 644 -35.42 -4.56 -23.03
CA ASP A 644 -36.88 -4.48 -23.10
C ASP A 644 -37.52 -3.83 -21.86
N GLY A 645 -36.87 -2.79 -21.32
CA GLY A 645 -37.34 -2.04 -20.14
C GLY A 645 -36.95 -2.65 -18.77
N VAL A 646 -36.31 -3.82 -18.73
CA VAL A 646 -35.80 -4.44 -17.51
C VAL A 646 -34.33 -4.08 -17.31
N ASN A 647 -33.96 -3.58 -16.13
CA ASN A 647 -32.59 -3.17 -15.80
C ASN A 647 -32.06 -3.91 -14.56
N ALA A 648 -30.76 -4.20 -14.54
CA ALA A 648 -30.05 -4.80 -13.42
C ALA A 648 -28.60 -4.27 -13.34
N PRO A 649 -27.95 -4.31 -12.17
CA PRO A 649 -26.54 -3.95 -12.05
C PRO A 649 -25.65 -4.88 -12.90
N ALA A 650 -24.78 -4.29 -13.71
CA ALA A 650 -23.98 -4.97 -14.71
C ALA A 650 -23.03 -6.01 -14.10
N GLN A 651 -22.53 -5.79 -12.89
CA GLN A 651 -21.64 -6.70 -12.17
C GLN A 651 -22.22 -8.11 -11.95
N HIS A 652 -23.54 -8.28 -12.03
CA HIS A 652 -24.21 -9.57 -11.82
C HIS A 652 -24.63 -10.27 -13.12
N VAL A 653 -24.59 -9.56 -14.26
CA VAL A 653 -25.27 -10.01 -15.49
C VAL A 653 -24.37 -9.90 -16.73
N SER A 654 -23.42 -8.95 -16.76
CA SER A 654 -22.52 -8.73 -17.89
C SER A 654 -21.24 -9.55 -17.79
N ASN A 655 -20.70 -9.91 -18.95
CA ASN A 655 -19.34 -10.45 -19.05
C ASN A 655 -18.29 -9.35 -18.79
N ALA A 656 -17.05 -9.78 -18.54
CA ALA A 656 -15.94 -8.88 -18.24
C ALA A 656 -15.66 -7.87 -19.38
N SER A 657 -15.69 -8.32 -20.65
CA SER A 657 -15.44 -7.46 -21.81
C SER A 657 -16.45 -6.31 -21.91
N ALA A 658 -17.74 -6.58 -21.71
CA ALA A 658 -18.80 -5.56 -21.69
C ALA A 658 -18.62 -4.53 -20.56
N LEU A 659 -18.17 -4.97 -19.38
CA LEU A 659 -17.88 -4.07 -18.26
C LEU A 659 -16.65 -3.19 -18.56
N ARG A 660 -15.55 -3.78 -19.06
CA ARG A 660 -14.33 -3.03 -19.40
C ARG A 660 -14.56 -2.06 -20.54
N ALA A 661 -15.28 -2.44 -21.59
CA ALA A 661 -15.65 -1.55 -22.67
C ALA A 661 -16.53 -0.38 -22.19
N SER A 662 -17.43 -0.61 -21.24
CA SER A 662 -18.24 0.45 -20.65
C SER A 662 -17.41 1.42 -19.80
N LEU A 663 -16.40 0.91 -19.08
CA LEU A 663 -15.44 1.73 -18.33
C LEU A 663 -14.54 2.55 -19.27
N LEU A 664 -14.01 1.93 -20.34
CA LEU A 664 -13.26 2.61 -21.40
C LEU A 664 -14.10 3.70 -22.06
N GLY A 665 -15.35 3.40 -22.41
CA GLY A 665 -16.25 4.38 -23.02
C GLY A 665 -16.51 5.58 -22.11
N PHE A 666 -16.75 5.35 -20.81
CA PHE A 666 -16.87 6.43 -19.83
C PHE A 666 -15.58 7.22 -19.68
N TYR A 667 -14.43 6.55 -19.60
CA TYR A 667 -13.12 7.19 -19.50
C TYR A 667 -12.81 8.09 -20.72
N PHE A 668 -13.06 7.62 -21.94
CA PHE A 668 -12.85 8.42 -23.16
C PHE A 668 -13.76 9.65 -23.18
N ALA A 669 -15.05 9.50 -22.86
CA ALA A 669 -15.97 10.63 -22.77
C ALA A 669 -15.58 11.64 -21.68
N PHE A 670 -15.13 11.14 -20.53
CA PHE A 670 -14.65 11.99 -19.44
C PHE A 670 -13.38 12.75 -19.83
N ARG A 671 -12.43 12.08 -20.50
CA ARG A 671 -11.20 12.71 -20.99
C ARG A 671 -11.50 13.83 -21.98
N GLU A 672 -12.35 13.57 -22.97
CA GLU A 672 -12.78 14.60 -23.94
C GLU A 672 -13.39 15.80 -23.24
N HIS A 673 -14.30 15.57 -22.30
CA HIS A 673 -14.93 16.65 -21.55
C HIS A 673 -13.90 17.49 -20.76
N VAL A 674 -12.96 16.86 -20.07
CA VAL A 674 -11.93 17.59 -19.30
C VAL A 674 -11.02 18.40 -20.22
N LEU A 675 -10.62 17.85 -21.37
CA LEU A 675 -9.80 18.59 -22.34
C LEU A 675 -10.56 19.79 -22.93
N GLU A 676 -11.85 19.63 -23.23
CA GLU A 676 -12.70 20.72 -23.73
C GLU A 676 -12.91 21.83 -22.69
N THR A 677 -13.08 21.50 -21.40
CA THR A 677 -13.39 22.50 -20.37
C THR A 677 -12.16 23.13 -19.73
N ASN A 678 -11.10 22.35 -19.52
CA ASN A 678 -9.95 22.74 -18.70
C ASN A 678 -8.63 22.74 -19.48
N GLY A 679 -8.61 22.27 -20.73
CA GLY A 679 -7.37 21.97 -21.45
C GLY A 679 -6.63 20.77 -20.83
N GLY A 680 -5.44 20.46 -21.36
CA GLY A 680 -4.64 19.36 -20.83
C GLY A 680 -3.63 18.82 -21.83
N LEU A 681 -3.10 17.65 -21.53
CA LEU A 681 -2.21 16.92 -22.43
C LEU A 681 -3.03 16.09 -23.42
N SER A 682 -2.74 16.21 -24.71
CA SER A 682 -3.28 15.33 -25.76
C SER A 682 -2.76 13.89 -25.64
N LEU A 683 -1.70 13.66 -24.86
CA LEU A 683 -1.10 12.36 -24.60
C LEU A 683 -2.06 11.36 -23.92
N MET A 684 -2.02 10.11 -24.36
CA MET A 684 -2.69 8.97 -23.78
C MET A 684 -1.81 7.72 -23.89
N ILE A 685 -1.55 7.07 -22.76
CA ILE A 685 -0.70 5.89 -22.67
C ILE A 685 -1.56 4.66 -22.36
N LEU A 686 -1.46 3.65 -23.20
CA LEU A 686 -2.23 2.41 -23.11
C LEU A 686 -1.27 1.21 -23.07
N ASP A 687 -1.17 0.55 -21.91
CA ASP A 687 -0.33 -0.64 -21.74
C ASP A 687 -1.17 -1.90 -21.98
N ASP A 688 -0.89 -2.63 -23.07
CA ASP A 688 -1.60 -3.84 -23.50
C ASP A 688 -3.15 -3.72 -23.44
N PRO A 689 -3.76 -2.68 -24.05
CA PRO A 689 -5.19 -2.39 -23.89
C PRO A 689 -6.11 -3.49 -24.44
N GLN A 690 -5.61 -4.36 -25.31
CA GLN A 690 -6.34 -5.51 -25.86
C GLN A 690 -6.73 -6.55 -24.81
N ASP A 691 -6.01 -6.64 -23.68
CA ASP A 691 -6.26 -7.63 -22.63
C ASP A 691 -7.56 -7.37 -21.86
N LEU A 692 -8.12 -6.16 -21.99
CA LEU A 692 -9.39 -5.78 -21.38
C LEU A 692 -10.60 -6.42 -22.08
N LEU A 693 -10.42 -6.93 -23.30
CA LEU A 693 -11.50 -7.35 -24.19
C LEU A 693 -11.29 -8.79 -24.68
N ASP A 694 -12.41 -9.43 -24.98
CA ASP A 694 -12.45 -10.69 -25.74
C ASP A 694 -11.98 -10.48 -27.18
N TYR A 695 -11.53 -11.58 -27.80
CA TYR A 695 -10.85 -11.57 -29.10
C TYR A 695 -11.63 -10.80 -30.19
N ASP A 696 -12.93 -11.01 -30.29
CA ASP A 696 -13.78 -10.38 -31.31
C ASP A 696 -13.88 -8.85 -31.17
N ASN A 697 -13.74 -8.31 -29.95
CA ASN A 697 -13.84 -6.88 -29.70
C ASN A 697 -12.47 -6.15 -29.75
N ARG A 698 -11.35 -6.88 -29.90
CA ARG A 698 -10.01 -6.27 -30.07
C ARG A 698 -9.91 -5.44 -31.34
N ALA A 699 -10.47 -5.91 -32.46
CA ALA A 699 -10.48 -5.16 -33.72
C ALA A 699 -11.31 -3.87 -33.62
N ARG A 700 -12.40 -3.91 -32.85
CA ARG A 700 -13.25 -2.74 -32.58
C ARG A 700 -12.52 -1.69 -31.74
N LEU A 701 -11.78 -2.13 -30.73
CA LEU A 701 -10.90 -1.25 -29.97
C LEU A 701 -9.85 -0.59 -30.87
N ALA A 702 -9.19 -1.35 -31.75
CA ALA A 702 -8.21 -0.81 -32.70
C ALA A 702 -8.79 0.33 -33.55
N ARG A 703 -10.00 0.16 -34.09
CA ARG A 703 -10.71 1.22 -34.82
C ARG A 703 -11.07 2.42 -33.93
N ALA A 704 -11.50 2.17 -32.69
CA ALA A 704 -11.83 3.25 -31.76
C ALA A 704 -10.60 4.10 -31.39
N LEU A 705 -9.41 3.49 -31.31
CA LEU A 705 -8.16 4.21 -31.08
C LEU A 705 -7.79 5.11 -32.26
N ASP A 706 -8.02 4.66 -33.51
CA ASP A 706 -7.85 5.53 -34.68
C ASP A 706 -8.81 6.74 -34.66
N GLN A 707 -10.07 6.52 -34.28
CA GLN A 707 -11.05 7.61 -34.13
C GLN A 707 -10.66 8.61 -33.02
N LEU A 708 -10.07 8.14 -31.92
CA LEU A 708 -9.56 9.02 -30.87
C LEU A 708 -8.38 9.87 -31.35
N ALA A 709 -7.48 9.27 -32.14
CA ALA A 709 -6.36 9.98 -32.73
C ALA A 709 -6.81 11.01 -33.77
N GLU A 710 -7.84 10.70 -34.55
CA GLU A 710 -8.51 11.67 -35.43
C GLU A 710 -9.10 12.85 -34.65
N GLY A 711 -9.61 12.60 -33.44
CA GLY A 711 -10.08 13.62 -32.49
C GLY A 711 -8.97 14.40 -31.76
N GLY A 712 -7.70 14.27 -32.17
CA GLY A 712 -6.57 15.02 -31.61
C GLY A 712 -5.85 14.35 -30.43
N ALA A 713 -6.11 13.06 -30.14
CA ALA A 713 -5.33 12.34 -29.13
C ALA A 713 -3.96 11.87 -29.67
N GLN A 714 -2.91 12.04 -28.86
CA GLN A 714 -1.61 11.41 -29.09
C GLN A 714 -1.53 10.13 -28.26
N ILE A 715 -1.49 8.97 -28.91
CA ILE A 715 -1.61 7.65 -28.29
C ILE A 715 -0.26 6.93 -28.33
N LEU A 716 0.25 6.56 -27.15
CA LEU A 716 1.35 5.59 -27.02
C LEU A 716 0.76 4.26 -26.53
N ALA A 717 0.75 3.25 -27.40
CA ALA A 717 0.20 1.93 -27.09
C ALA A 717 1.30 0.88 -27.08
N THR A 718 1.30 -0.01 -26.09
CA THR A 718 2.12 -1.23 -26.12
C THR A 718 1.25 -2.42 -26.50
N THR A 719 1.85 -3.40 -27.19
CA THR A 719 1.17 -4.68 -27.39
C THR A 719 2.16 -5.84 -27.46
N TYR A 720 1.82 -6.97 -26.85
CA TYR A 720 2.43 -8.27 -27.17
C TYR A 720 1.66 -9.04 -28.26
N ASP A 721 0.41 -8.64 -28.54
CA ASP A 721 -0.47 -9.30 -29.50
C ASP A 721 -0.25 -8.75 -30.91
N ARG A 722 0.50 -9.50 -31.72
CA ARG A 722 0.75 -9.21 -33.13
C ARG A 722 -0.51 -8.99 -33.95
N SER A 723 -1.59 -9.72 -33.66
CA SER A 723 -2.84 -9.59 -34.42
C SER A 723 -3.52 -8.25 -34.14
N PHE A 724 -3.54 -7.84 -32.86
CA PHE A 724 -4.03 -6.53 -32.46
C PHE A 724 -3.16 -5.41 -33.02
N GLY A 725 -1.83 -5.49 -32.87
CA GLY A 725 -0.89 -4.50 -33.40
C GLY A 725 -1.07 -4.29 -34.91
N ARG A 726 -1.15 -5.37 -35.69
CA ARG A 726 -1.43 -5.31 -37.13
C ARG A 726 -2.79 -4.70 -37.46
N THR A 727 -3.83 -5.03 -36.69
CA THR A 727 -5.17 -4.48 -36.90
C THR A 727 -5.19 -2.97 -36.64
N LEU A 728 -4.60 -2.51 -35.52
CA LEU A 728 -4.47 -1.09 -35.20
C LEU A 728 -3.68 -0.35 -36.26
N VAL A 729 -2.56 -0.93 -36.69
CA VAL A 729 -1.77 -0.39 -37.78
C VAL A 729 -2.61 -0.27 -39.04
N ALA A 730 -3.33 -1.32 -39.45
CA ALA A 730 -4.13 -1.32 -40.68
C ALA A 730 -5.25 -0.26 -40.65
N GLU A 731 -5.99 -0.15 -39.55
CA GLU A 731 -7.07 0.84 -39.40
C GLU A 731 -6.53 2.27 -39.46
N ALA A 732 -5.46 2.58 -38.73
CA ALA A 732 -4.88 3.93 -38.70
C ALA A 732 -4.01 4.29 -39.92
N ARG A 733 -3.64 3.30 -40.74
CA ARG A 733 -2.74 3.52 -41.89
C ARG A 733 -3.40 4.30 -43.01
N GLY A 734 -4.71 4.12 -43.22
CA GLY A 734 -5.45 4.79 -44.30
C GLY A 734 -5.35 6.32 -44.24
N ALA A 735 -5.14 6.87 -43.04
CA ALA A 735 -4.96 8.30 -42.80
C ALA A 735 -3.53 8.69 -42.38
N ASN A 736 -2.56 7.78 -42.50
CA ASN A 736 -1.16 7.98 -42.12
C ASN A 736 -0.97 8.49 -40.67
N ARG A 737 -1.76 7.96 -39.72
CA ARG A 737 -1.76 8.40 -38.31
C ARG A 737 -0.93 7.54 -37.36
N VAL A 738 -0.21 6.54 -37.86
CA VAL A 738 0.42 5.51 -37.02
C VAL A 738 1.89 5.27 -37.36
N GLU A 739 2.68 5.13 -36.30
CA GLU A 739 4.08 4.72 -36.30
C GLU A 739 4.20 3.38 -35.55
N HIS A 740 4.73 2.33 -36.19
CA HIS A 740 4.87 1.01 -35.60
C HIS A 740 6.35 0.67 -35.31
N ARG A 741 6.66 0.43 -34.04
CA ARG A 741 8.00 0.14 -33.53
C ARG A 741 8.06 -1.21 -32.85
N ALA A 742 9.11 -1.99 -33.11
CA ALA A 742 9.45 -3.18 -32.35
C ALA A 742 10.37 -2.81 -31.18
N VAL A 743 10.09 -3.33 -29.98
CA VAL A 743 10.86 -3.10 -28.75
C VAL A 743 11.82 -4.25 -28.50
N HIS A 744 13.09 -3.90 -28.25
CA HIS A 744 14.19 -4.83 -28.04
C HIS A 744 14.78 -4.67 -26.64
N PRO A 745 14.85 -5.74 -25.84
CA PRO A 745 15.24 -5.64 -24.43
C PRO A 745 16.71 -5.25 -24.22
N VAL A 746 16.95 -4.72 -23.02
CA VAL A 746 18.29 -4.59 -22.42
C VAL A 746 18.84 -5.99 -22.12
N ASN A 747 20.13 -6.20 -22.34
CA ASN A 747 20.83 -7.44 -22.01
C ASN A 747 22.30 -7.17 -21.62
N ALA A 748 23.08 -8.22 -21.36
CA ALA A 748 24.48 -8.09 -20.93
C ALA A 748 25.41 -7.43 -21.96
N SER A 749 25.08 -7.51 -23.25
CA SER A 749 25.84 -6.88 -24.35
C SER A 749 25.23 -5.56 -24.83
N ARG A 750 23.94 -5.33 -24.57
CA ARG A 750 23.21 -4.10 -24.89
C ARG A 750 22.68 -3.45 -23.62
N ALA A 751 23.38 -2.42 -23.15
CA ALA A 751 23.03 -1.71 -21.92
C ALA A 751 21.81 -0.78 -22.04
N THR A 752 21.28 -0.57 -23.25
CA THR A 752 20.15 0.34 -23.52
C THR A 752 19.01 -0.38 -24.23
N LEU A 753 17.76 -0.04 -23.91
CA LEU A 753 16.60 -0.52 -24.66
C LEU A 753 16.62 0.13 -26.05
N GLU A 754 16.42 -0.66 -27.09
CA GLU A 754 16.39 -0.20 -28.48
C GLU A 754 15.00 -0.38 -29.09
N THR A 755 14.67 0.47 -30.05
CA THR A 755 13.45 0.33 -30.86
C THR A 755 13.78 0.39 -32.33
N SER A 756 13.28 -0.58 -33.12
CA SER A 756 13.44 -0.60 -34.57
C SER A 756 12.09 -0.41 -35.26
N LEU A 757 12.09 -0.08 -36.56
CA LEU A 757 10.84 -0.11 -37.32
C LEU A 757 10.26 -1.52 -37.35
N ALA A 758 8.93 -1.61 -37.30
CA ALA A 758 8.27 -2.86 -37.63
C ALA A 758 8.43 -3.18 -39.12
N ILE A 759 8.17 -4.43 -39.48
CA ILE A 759 8.35 -4.93 -40.84
C ILE A 759 7.51 -4.12 -41.86
N GLU A 760 6.30 -3.71 -41.48
CA GLU A 760 5.39 -2.93 -42.32
C GLU A 760 5.90 -1.50 -42.57
N ASP A 761 6.50 -0.85 -41.57
CA ASP A 761 7.06 0.50 -41.72
C ASP A 761 8.39 0.50 -42.47
N LEU A 762 9.18 -0.57 -42.37
CA LEU A 762 10.35 -0.74 -43.24
C LEU A 762 9.95 -0.95 -44.71
N ASP A 763 8.89 -1.72 -44.97
CA ASP A 763 8.32 -1.87 -46.32
C ASP A 763 7.79 -0.53 -46.87
N ARG A 764 7.26 0.33 -46.00
CA ARG A 764 6.88 1.70 -46.39
C ARG A 764 8.09 2.52 -46.79
N LYS A 765 9.19 2.51 -46.02
CA LYS A 765 10.44 3.20 -46.41
C LYS A 765 10.97 2.72 -47.75
N ARG A 766 10.87 1.42 -48.02
CA ARG A 766 11.14 0.86 -49.35
C ARG A 766 10.21 1.42 -50.42
N ASN A 767 8.89 1.44 -50.17
CA ASN A 767 7.91 1.95 -51.14
C ASN A 767 8.06 3.46 -51.40
N GLU A 768 8.40 4.26 -50.39
CA GLU A 768 8.73 5.69 -50.52
C GLU A 768 9.95 5.89 -51.43
N PHE A 769 10.99 5.07 -51.26
CA PHE A 769 12.14 5.03 -52.15
C PHE A 769 11.77 4.56 -53.57
N VAL A 770 11.03 3.46 -53.73
CA VAL A 770 10.61 2.94 -55.04
C VAL A 770 9.74 3.97 -55.79
N SER A 771 8.92 4.74 -55.08
CA SER A 771 8.09 5.80 -55.66
C SER A 771 8.90 7.05 -56.03
N ASN A 772 10.05 7.28 -55.39
CA ASN A 772 10.97 8.39 -55.62
C ASN A 772 12.39 7.86 -55.86
N ALA A 773 12.54 7.01 -56.88
CA ALA A 773 13.74 6.20 -57.07
C ALA A 773 15.03 7.01 -57.31
N ASP A 774 14.92 8.27 -57.72
CA ASP A 774 16.02 9.23 -57.92
C ASP A 774 16.40 10.01 -56.65
N SER A 775 15.66 9.83 -55.55
CA SER A 775 15.91 10.54 -54.30
C SER A 775 16.99 9.87 -53.47
N ALA A 776 18.18 10.49 -53.43
CA ALA A 776 19.28 10.05 -52.56
C ALA A 776 18.87 9.98 -51.08
N PHE A 777 18.02 10.90 -50.61
CA PHE A 777 17.51 10.91 -49.23
C PHE A 777 16.71 9.65 -48.91
N HIS A 778 15.70 9.31 -49.73
CA HIS A 778 14.87 8.12 -49.49
C HIS A 778 15.67 6.82 -49.62
N ALA A 779 16.63 6.77 -50.56
CA ALA A 779 17.53 5.64 -50.73
C ALA A 779 18.40 5.41 -49.48
N GLN A 780 19.05 6.47 -48.98
CA GLN A 780 19.91 6.44 -47.80
C GLN A 780 19.12 6.10 -46.53
N ASP A 781 17.93 6.68 -46.36
CA ASP A 781 17.03 6.37 -45.24
C ASP A 781 16.59 4.90 -45.28
N TYR A 782 16.14 4.39 -46.43
CA TYR A 782 15.77 2.98 -46.56
C TYR A 782 16.95 2.03 -46.26
N ALA A 783 18.13 2.26 -46.84
CA ALA A 783 19.31 1.43 -46.59
C ALA A 783 19.74 1.45 -45.12
N ASN A 784 19.71 2.61 -44.46
CA ASN A 784 20.03 2.72 -43.04
C ASN A 784 19.00 2.02 -42.15
N GLN A 785 17.70 2.19 -42.41
CA GLN A 785 16.66 1.49 -41.66
C GLN A 785 16.70 -0.03 -41.88
N ALA A 786 17.01 -0.49 -43.10
CA ALA A 786 17.19 -1.92 -43.39
C ALA A 786 18.37 -2.53 -42.62
N ARG A 787 19.49 -1.79 -42.52
CA ARG A 787 20.64 -2.17 -41.68
C ARG A 787 20.24 -2.29 -40.21
N ILE A 788 19.66 -1.22 -39.64
CA ILE A 788 19.23 -1.20 -38.24
C ILE A 788 18.29 -2.38 -37.97
N PHE A 789 17.32 -2.63 -38.85
CA PHE A 789 16.39 -3.75 -38.73
C PHE A 789 17.09 -5.12 -38.68
N LEU A 790 18.05 -5.37 -39.57
CA LEU A 790 18.83 -6.61 -39.59
C LEU A 790 19.68 -6.76 -38.32
N GLU A 791 20.38 -5.70 -37.92
CA GLU A 791 21.24 -5.67 -36.74
C GLU A 791 20.45 -5.94 -35.47
N THR A 792 19.31 -5.26 -35.27
CA THR A 792 18.54 -5.40 -34.05
C THR A 792 17.93 -6.81 -33.93
N ARG A 793 17.42 -7.39 -35.03
CA ARG A 793 16.86 -8.75 -35.06
C ARG A 793 17.90 -9.84 -34.82
N LEU A 794 19.10 -9.69 -35.39
CA LEU A 794 20.21 -10.61 -35.14
C LEU A 794 20.80 -10.42 -33.74
N GLY A 795 20.83 -9.18 -33.24
CA GLY A 795 21.21 -8.88 -31.88
C GLY A 795 20.40 -9.68 -30.87
N ASP A 796 19.07 -9.68 -31.03
CA ASP A 796 18.15 -10.40 -30.12
C ASP A 796 18.50 -11.88 -29.95
N LEU A 797 19.04 -12.56 -30.98
CA LEU A 797 19.47 -13.96 -30.89
C LEU A 797 20.56 -14.15 -29.85
N PHE A 798 21.43 -13.15 -29.61
CA PHE A 798 22.58 -13.27 -28.73
C PHE A 798 22.30 -12.85 -27.28
N ASP A 799 21.04 -12.56 -26.96
CA ASP A 799 20.62 -11.93 -25.71
C ASP A 799 20.37 -12.92 -24.55
N ASP A 800 20.75 -14.20 -24.66
CA ASP A 800 20.48 -15.23 -23.63
C ASP A 800 21.70 -15.56 -22.74
N PRO A 801 21.74 -15.10 -21.48
CA PRO A 801 22.86 -15.40 -20.57
C PRO A 801 22.86 -16.86 -20.04
N ALA A 802 21.80 -17.65 -20.26
CA ALA A 802 21.73 -19.03 -19.77
C ALA A 802 22.60 -20.02 -20.57
N TYR A 803 23.18 -19.58 -21.69
CA TYR A 803 23.97 -20.44 -22.57
C TYR A 803 25.41 -19.90 -22.73
N PRO A 804 26.46 -20.71 -22.48
CA PRO A 804 27.86 -20.27 -22.53
C PRO A 804 28.33 -19.71 -23.88
N ALA A 805 27.73 -20.14 -24.99
CA ALA A 805 28.07 -19.65 -26.33
C ALA A 805 27.66 -18.17 -26.58
N PHE A 806 26.88 -17.61 -25.65
CA PHE A 806 26.32 -16.27 -25.69
C PHE A 806 27.10 -15.28 -24.80
N SER A 807 28.12 -15.76 -24.07
CA SER A 807 28.79 -15.04 -22.97
C SER A 807 29.90 -14.05 -23.35
N ALA A 808 30.35 -13.99 -24.60
CA ALA A 808 31.34 -12.99 -25.02
C ALA A 808 30.64 -11.67 -25.42
N PRO A 809 30.90 -10.54 -24.73
CA PRO A 809 30.41 -9.23 -25.16
C PRO A 809 30.96 -8.91 -26.55
N THR A 810 30.11 -8.37 -27.42
CA THR A 810 30.54 -7.90 -28.74
C THR A 810 30.70 -6.38 -28.64
N ASP A 811 31.94 -5.89 -28.76
CA ASP A 811 32.29 -4.47 -28.52
C ASP A 811 31.59 -3.49 -29.49
N ALA A 812 30.92 -3.99 -30.53
CA ALA A 812 29.96 -3.25 -31.35
C ALA A 812 28.95 -4.21 -32.02
N PRO A 813 27.64 -4.19 -31.69
CA PRO A 813 26.62 -5.09 -32.25
C PRO A 813 26.21 -4.64 -33.67
N THR A 814 27.18 -4.56 -34.57
CA THR A 814 26.98 -4.18 -35.97
C THR A 814 26.76 -5.43 -36.83
N LEU A 815 26.22 -5.26 -38.02
CA LEU A 815 25.73 -6.39 -38.83
C LEU A 815 26.80 -7.47 -39.07
N MET A 816 28.04 -7.06 -39.37
CA MET A 816 29.11 -7.99 -39.73
C MET A 816 29.64 -8.83 -38.55
N PRO A 817 29.97 -8.24 -37.38
CA PRO A 817 30.25 -8.98 -36.15
C PRO A 817 29.14 -9.96 -35.78
N LEU A 818 27.88 -9.53 -35.84
CA LEU A 818 26.72 -10.37 -35.50
C LEU A 818 26.60 -11.57 -36.45
N LEU A 819 26.77 -11.34 -37.75
CA LEU A 819 26.75 -12.40 -38.77
C LEU A 819 27.92 -13.38 -38.60
N GLY A 820 29.13 -12.88 -38.35
CA GLY A 820 30.31 -13.72 -38.11
C GLY A 820 30.12 -14.62 -36.89
N ARG A 821 29.53 -14.08 -35.82
CA ARG A 821 29.16 -14.84 -34.63
C ARG A 821 28.10 -15.90 -34.94
N LEU A 822 27.04 -15.53 -35.66
CA LEU A 822 25.99 -16.48 -36.06
C LEU A 822 26.57 -17.66 -36.85
N ARG A 823 27.42 -17.37 -37.85
CA ARG A 823 28.11 -18.40 -38.66
C ARG A 823 28.92 -19.35 -37.77
N SER A 824 29.68 -18.82 -36.81
CA SER A 824 30.47 -19.65 -35.89
C SER A 824 29.61 -20.62 -35.06
N LEU A 825 28.43 -20.17 -34.62
CA LEU A 825 27.51 -20.97 -33.79
C LEU A 825 26.76 -22.04 -34.59
N ILE A 826 26.41 -21.73 -35.84
CA ILE A 826 25.84 -22.69 -36.79
C ILE A 826 26.87 -23.77 -37.12
N THR A 827 28.12 -23.41 -37.40
CA THR A 827 29.20 -24.38 -37.65
C THR A 827 29.44 -25.26 -36.44
N ALA A 828 29.42 -24.69 -35.23
CA ALA A 828 29.59 -25.43 -33.98
C ALA A 828 28.38 -26.31 -33.60
N ARG A 829 27.20 -26.13 -34.23
CA ARG A 829 25.94 -26.83 -33.92
C ARG A 829 25.59 -26.81 -32.43
N SER A 830 25.80 -25.65 -31.79
CA SER A 830 25.86 -25.50 -30.34
C SER A 830 24.55 -25.83 -29.59
N ASN A 831 23.38 -25.68 -30.23
CA ASN A 831 22.09 -26.12 -29.71
C ASN A 831 21.08 -26.39 -30.85
N GLU A 832 19.83 -26.72 -30.50
CA GLU A 832 18.74 -27.00 -31.43
C GLU A 832 18.42 -25.82 -32.37
N LEU A 833 18.40 -24.58 -31.85
CA LEU A 833 18.21 -23.37 -32.65
C LEU A 833 19.27 -23.23 -33.74
N PHE A 834 20.55 -23.36 -33.41
CA PHE A 834 21.64 -23.23 -34.38
C PHE A 834 21.80 -24.45 -35.30
N ARG A 835 20.99 -25.50 -35.11
CA ARG A 835 20.80 -26.59 -36.08
C ARG A 835 19.65 -26.33 -37.04
N SER A 836 18.82 -25.30 -36.79
CA SER A 836 17.69 -24.95 -37.65
C SER A 836 18.15 -24.59 -39.06
N PRO A 837 17.52 -25.16 -40.11
CA PRO A 837 17.84 -24.87 -41.51
C PRO A 837 17.52 -23.41 -41.88
N VAL A 838 16.66 -22.74 -41.11
CA VAL A 838 16.32 -21.33 -41.33
C VAL A 838 17.53 -20.43 -41.06
N LEU A 839 18.28 -20.72 -40.00
CA LEU A 839 19.47 -19.98 -39.62
C LEU A 839 20.63 -20.22 -40.58
N SER A 840 20.85 -21.46 -41.02
CA SER A 840 21.89 -21.77 -42.02
C SER A 840 21.60 -21.10 -43.37
N ARG A 841 20.37 -21.20 -43.88
CA ARG A 841 19.96 -20.54 -45.13
C ARG A 841 20.14 -19.02 -45.09
N PHE A 842 19.90 -18.39 -43.94
CA PHE A 842 20.14 -16.96 -43.79
C PHE A 842 21.65 -16.64 -43.89
N CYS A 843 22.50 -17.39 -43.18
CA CYS A 843 23.95 -17.16 -43.20
C CYS A 843 24.60 -17.42 -44.57
N ASP A 844 24.02 -18.33 -45.34
CA ASP A 844 24.47 -18.74 -46.67
C ASP A 844 23.83 -17.89 -47.80
N ASP A 845 23.01 -16.87 -47.48
CA ASP A 845 22.39 -16.02 -48.51
C ASP A 845 23.49 -15.29 -49.32
N PRO A 846 23.44 -15.33 -50.68
CA PRO A 846 24.43 -14.70 -51.54
C PRO A 846 24.64 -13.20 -51.27
N ALA A 847 23.61 -12.49 -50.81
CA ALA A 847 23.68 -11.07 -50.49
C ALA A 847 24.57 -10.76 -49.27
N LEU A 848 24.88 -11.77 -48.45
CA LEU A 848 25.75 -11.66 -47.27
C LEU A 848 27.16 -12.25 -47.49
N ALA A 849 27.48 -12.70 -48.71
CA ALA A 849 28.80 -13.20 -49.06
C ALA A 849 29.89 -12.10 -48.97
N ASP A 850 31.14 -12.49 -48.77
CA ASP A 850 32.26 -11.52 -48.82
C ASP A 850 32.36 -10.92 -50.23
N GLY A 851 32.41 -9.59 -50.33
CA GLY A 851 32.44 -8.86 -51.60
C GLY A 851 31.08 -8.67 -52.28
N ALA A 852 29.97 -9.12 -51.69
CA ALA A 852 28.64 -8.91 -52.24
C ALA A 852 28.20 -7.44 -52.15
N GLU A 853 27.56 -6.94 -53.22
CA GLU A 853 27.12 -5.54 -53.32
C GLU A 853 26.10 -5.13 -52.23
N PRO A 854 25.08 -5.95 -51.87
CA PRO A 854 24.15 -5.61 -50.80
C PRO A 854 24.86 -5.42 -49.44
N ARG A 855 25.91 -6.21 -49.20
CA ARG A 855 26.73 -6.13 -47.98
C ARG A 855 27.56 -4.84 -47.94
N ARG A 856 28.05 -4.33 -49.08
CA ARG A 856 28.72 -3.03 -49.17
C ARG A 856 27.76 -1.90 -48.80
N VAL A 857 26.57 -1.89 -49.41
CA VAL A 857 25.52 -0.88 -49.15
C VAL A 857 25.12 -0.84 -47.69
N LEU A 858 24.86 -2.02 -47.08
CA LEU A 858 24.51 -2.10 -45.65
C LEU A 858 25.64 -1.62 -44.73
N ASN A 859 26.92 -1.83 -45.08
CA ASN A 859 28.03 -1.35 -44.28
C ASN A 859 28.26 0.17 -44.41
N GLU A 860 28.14 0.74 -45.61
CA GLU A 860 28.33 2.17 -45.84
C GLU A 860 27.23 3.05 -45.21
N ALA A 861 26.05 2.46 -44.95
CA ALA A 861 24.95 3.08 -44.22
C ALA A 861 25.25 3.36 -42.72
N HIS A 862 26.31 2.81 -42.12
CA HIS A 862 26.65 2.86 -40.67
C HIS A 862 27.28 4.21 -40.17
N HIS A 863 27.39 5.25 -41.00
CA HIS A 863 27.93 6.61 -40.75
C HIS A 863 29.44 6.89 -41.00
N ARG A 864 29.71 8.17 -41.31
CA ARG A 864 30.77 8.86 -42.09
C ARG A 864 30.65 8.80 -43.62
N ASN A 865 30.11 7.71 -44.19
CA ASN A 865 29.96 7.57 -45.65
C ASN A 865 28.49 7.42 -46.12
N ALA A 866 27.49 7.61 -45.26
CA ALA A 866 26.07 7.47 -45.66
C ALA A 866 25.70 8.40 -46.83
N ASN A 867 26.28 9.62 -46.87
CA ASN A 867 26.11 10.58 -47.97
C ASN A 867 26.81 10.15 -49.27
N ALA A 868 27.67 9.12 -49.24
CA ALA A 868 28.37 8.58 -50.40
C ALA A 868 27.52 7.53 -51.15
N LEU A 869 26.47 6.99 -50.52
CA LEU A 869 25.52 6.09 -51.19
C LEU A 869 24.64 6.91 -52.14
N SER A 870 24.72 6.58 -53.43
CA SER A 870 23.80 7.09 -54.44
C SER A 870 22.49 6.30 -54.43
N TYR A 871 21.45 6.85 -55.06
CA TYR A 871 20.18 6.13 -55.23
C TYR A 871 20.35 4.87 -56.09
N ILE A 872 21.31 4.87 -57.04
CA ILE A 872 21.61 3.73 -57.93
C ILE A 872 22.19 2.56 -57.13
N ASP A 873 23.07 2.85 -56.17
CA ASP A 873 23.66 1.84 -55.30
C ASP A 873 22.58 1.04 -54.58
N VAL A 874 21.60 1.73 -53.98
CA VAL A 874 20.48 1.12 -53.24
C VAL A 874 19.48 0.45 -54.19
N GLN A 875 19.18 1.06 -55.34
CA GLN A 875 18.27 0.49 -56.34
C GLN A 875 18.79 -0.86 -56.87
N SER A 876 20.11 -0.98 -57.07
CA SER A 876 20.72 -2.18 -57.62
C SER A 876 20.61 -3.40 -56.69
N VAL A 877 20.43 -3.17 -55.38
CA VAL A 877 20.36 -4.21 -54.33
C VAL A 877 18.99 -4.30 -53.64
N ASP A 878 17.98 -3.52 -54.07
CA ASP A 878 16.67 -3.43 -53.41
C ASP A 878 16.00 -4.81 -53.19
N MET A 879 16.02 -5.66 -54.23
CA MET A 879 15.44 -7.00 -54.15
C MET A 879 16.19 -7.91 -53.16
N ASP A 880 17.51 -7.73 -53.04
CA ASP A 880 18.33 -8.44 -52.06
C ASP A 880 18.00 -7.94 -50.64
N LEU A 881 17.89 -6.63 -50.43
CA LEU A 881 17.50 -6.07 -49.13
C LEU A 881 16.09 -6.52 -48.70
N LYS A 882 15.13 -6.54 -49.62
CA LYS A 882 13.77 -7.09 -49.37
C LYS A 882 13.83 -8.56 -48.96
N ARG A 883 14.64 -9.37 -49.65
CA ARG A 883 14.83 -10.80 -49.35
C ARG A 883 15.47 -10.99 -47.98
N LEU A 884 16.55 -10.27 -47.68
CA LEU A 884 17.26 -10.33 -46.40
C LEU A 884 16.36 -9.93 -45.24
N ARG A 885 15.55 -8.87 -45.39
CA ARG A 885 14.52 -8.49 -44.41
C ARG A 885 13.54 -9.64 -44.12
N SER A 886 13.00 -10.30 -45.14
CA SER A 886 12.12 -11.46 -44.94
C SER A 886 12.85 -12.67 -44.35
N ALA A 887 14.13 -12.84 -44.64
CA ALA A 887 14.93 -13.94 -44.12
C ALA A 887 15.28 -13.74 -42.63
N VAL A 888 15.66 -12.52 -42.22
CA VAL A 888 15.97 -12.23 -40.81
C VAL A 888 14.74 -12.31 -39.91
N GLU A 889 13.55 -11.95 -40.40
CA GLU A 889 12.32 -12.12 -39.61
C GLU A 889 11.96 -13.59 -39.40
N ARG A 890 12.21 -14.45 -40.39
CA ARG A 890 12.08 -15.91 -40.20
C ARG A 890 13.08 -16.44 -39.18
N VAL A 891 14.33 -15.96 -39.22
CA VAL A 891 15.34 -16.27 -38.20
C VAL A 891 14.88 -15.82 -36.81
N HIS A 892 14.32 -14.61 -36.71
CA HIS A 892 13.81 -14.07 -35.46
C HIS A 892 12.57 -14.82 -34.95
N GLU A 893 11.69 -15.28 -35.83
CA GLU A 893 10.54 -16.11 -35.48
C GLU A 893 10.98 -17.49 -34.96
N GLU A 894 11.94 -18.13 -35.62
CA GLU A 894 12.57 -19.37 -35.16
C GLU A 894 13.21 -19.21 -33.78
N PHE A 895 13.89 -18.09 -33.55
CA PHE A 895 14.42 -17.76 -32.23
C PHE A 895 13.32 -17.63 -31.17
N ARG A 896 12.17 -17.04 -31.51
CA ARG A 896 11.04 -16.95 -30.58
C ARG A 896 10.44 -18.31 -30.24
N ARG A 897 10.22 -19.16 -31.25
CA ARG A 897 9.75 -20.55 -31.06
C ARG A 897 10.68 -21.31 -30.14
N TYR A 898 12.00 -21.20 -30.38
CA TYR A 898 13.02 -21.76 -29.50
C TYR A 898 12.89 -21.31 -28.04
N ARG A 899 12.68 -20.00 -27.82
CA ARG A 899 12.51 -19.44 -26.46
C ARG A 899 11.23 -19.89 -25.78
N TRP A 900 10.14 -20.03 -26.52
CA TRP A 900 8.88 -20.56 -26.00
C TRP A 900 8.84 -22.09 -25.88
N ARG A 901 9.94 -22.77 -26.25
CA ARG A 901 9.99 -24.24 -26.34
C ARG A 901 8.90 -24.80 -27.25
N GLU A 902 8.49 -24.00 -28.23
CA GLU A 902 7.66 -24.45 -29.34
C GLU A 902 8.56 -25.19 -30.34
N PRO A 903 8.04 -26.20 -31.04
CA PRO A 903 8.80 -26.89 -32.08
C PRO A 903 9.36 -25.89 -33.09
N LEU A 904 10.66 -26.00 -33.34
CA LEU A 904 11.30 -25.25 -34.42
C LEU A 904 10.74 -25.71 -35.76
N GLN A 905 10.86 -24.86 -36.78
CA GLN A 905 10.46 -25.22 -38.12
C GLN A 905 11.33 -26.39 -38.60
N GLU A 906 10.79 -27.60 -38.46
CA GLU A 906 11.41 -28.80 -38.97
C GLU A 906 11.56 -28.69 -40.48
N THR A 907 12.69 -29.18 -40.99
CA THR A 907 12.77 -29.57 -42.40
C THR A 907 11.60 -30.48 -42.69
N ALA A 908 10.71 -30.08 -43.61
CA ALA A 908 9.82 -31.04 -44.26
C ALA A 908 10.68 -32.25 -44.67
N PRO A 909 10.30 -33.48 -44.33
CA PRO A 909 11.14 -34.63 -44.64
C PRO A 909 11.39 -34.69 -46.15
N ASP A 910 12.65 -34.61 -46.56
CA ASP A 910 13.07 -34.67 -47.98
C ASP A 910 12.75 -36.04 -48.65
N ASN A 911 12.19 -37.01 -47.91
CA ASN A 911 11.89 -38.37 -48.38
C ASN A 911 10.39 -38.63 -48.54
N VAL A 912 9.63 -37.67 -49.06
CA VAL A 912 8.25 -37.93 -49.48
C VAL A 912 8.27 -38.57 -50.87
N VAL A 913 7.86 -39.84 -50.97
CA VAL A 913 7.76 -40.55 -52.25
C VAL A 913 6.46 -40.12 -52.93
N PRO A 914 6.51 -39.42 -54.09
CA PRO A 914 5.30 -39.06 -54.83
C PRO A 914 4.53 -40.32 -55.26
N LEU A 915 3.21 -40.20 -55.38
CA LEU A 915 2.39 -41.25 -55.97
C LEU A 915 2.72 -41.42 -57.46
N THR A 916 2.55 -42.63 -57.97
CA THR A 916 2.60 -42.86 -59.41
C THR A 916 1.49 -42.04 -60.09
N ALA A 917 1.88 -41.19 -61.03
CA ALA A 917 0.93 -40.44 -61.84
C ALA A 917 0.08 -41.39 -62.69
N VAL A 918 -1.16 -40.99 -62.96
CA VAL A 918 -2.10 -41.78 -63.75
C VAL A 918 -1.65 -41.88 -65.22
N ALA A 919 -1.73 -43.07 -65.81
CA ALA A 919 -1.49 -43.24 -67.24
C ALA A 919 -2.71 -42.81 -68.07
N ILE A 920 -2.55 -41.85 -68.98
CA ILE A 920 -3.65 -41.30 -69.81
C ILE A 920 -3.27 -41.25 -71.30
N PRO A 921 -4.18 -41.64 -72.22
CA PRO A 921 -4.02 -41.40 -73.66
C PRO A 921 -3.92 -39.90 -74.01
N ALA A 922 -3.04 -39.53 -74.94
CA ALA A 922 -2.90 -38.14 -75.36
C ALA A 922 -4.22 -37.58 -75.94
N PHE A 923 -4.70 -36.47 -75.38
CA PHE A 923 -5.86 -35.74 -75.89
C PHE A 923 -5.67 -34.22 -75.74
N SER A 924 -6.38 -33.45 -76.56
CA SER A 924 -6.50 -32.00 -76.44
C SER A 924 -7.89 -31.60 -76.90
N VAL A 925 -8.70 -31.08 -75.98
CA VAL A 925 -10.10 -30.74 -76.22
C VAL A 925 -10.35 -29.26 -75.89
N PRO A 926 -11.22 -28.57 -76.63
CA PRO A 926 -11.56 -27.19 -76.32
C PRO A 926 -12.41 -27.10 -75.05
N ILE A 927 -12.20 -26.03 -74.27
CA ILE A 927 -13.06 -25.63 -73.15
C ILE A 927 -14.12 -24.66 -73.70
N VAL A 928 -15.36 -25.10 -73.78
CA VAL A 928 -16.48 -24.26 -74.20
C VAL A 928 -17.06 -23.47 -73.02
N GLN A 929 -17.59 -22.28 -73.31
CA GLN A 929 -18.14 -21.35 -72.30
C GLN A 929 -19.67 -21.46 -72.11
N ASP A 930 -20.33 -22.28 -72.93
CA ASP A 930 -21.79 -22.47 -72.94
C ASP A 930 -22.13 -23.97 -72.89
N ILE A 931 -23.11 -24.35 -72.07
CA ILE A 931 -23.58 -25.73 -71.88
C ILE A 931 -24.29 -26.28 -73.13
N ALA A 932 -24.87 -25.43 -73.97
CA ALA A 932 -25.46 -25.81 -75.26
C ALA A 932 -24.37 -26.10 -76.32
N ALA A 933 -23.23 -25.41 -76.25
CA ALA A 933 -22.05 -25.73 -77.05
C ALA A 933 -21.35 -27.00 -76.56
N PHE A 934 -21.49 -27.33 -75.26
CA PHE A 934 -20.96 -28.56 -74.67
C PHE A 934 -21.73 -29.81 -75.12
N SER A 935 -23.05 -29.72 -75.28
CA SER A 935 -23.91 -30.86 -75.63
C SER A 935 -23.98 -31.18 -77.13
N SER A 936 -23.71 -30.19 -78.00
CA SER A 936 -23.75 -30.33 -79.46
C SER A 936 -22.44 -30.89 -80.06
N GLN A 937 -22.46 -31.26 -81.35
CA GLN A 937 -21.24 -31.60 -82.09
C GLN A 937 -20.47 -30.30 -82.37
N VAL A 938 -19.24 -30.19 -81.85
CA VAL A 938 -18.37 -29.03 -82.11
C VAL A 938 -18.15 -28.89 -83.63
N PRO A 939 -18.48 -27.75 -84.26
CA PRO A 939 -18.31 -27.60 -85.70
C PRO A 939 -16.82 -27.58 -86.05
N SER A 940 -16.34 -28.57 -86.80
CA SER A 940 -15.03 -28.47 -87.47
C SER A 940 -15.16 -27.50 -88.64
N GLY A 941 -14.91 -26.21 -88.39
CA GLY A 941 -14.74 -25.20 -89.44
C GLY A 941 -15.58 -23.95 -89.24
N GLY A 942 -14.97 -22.90 -88.68
CA GLY A 942 -15.51 -21.56 -88.61
C GLY A 942 -14.48 -20.58 -88.05
N SER A 943 -14.06 -19.63 -88.90
CA SER A 943 -13.25 -18.43 -88.68
C SER A 943 -12.76 -18.08 -87.26
N GLN A 944 -11.44 -17.90 -87.13
CA GLN A 944 -10.70 -17.44 -85.94
C GLN A 944 -11.09 -16.02 -85.51
N GLU A 945 -11.53 -15.88 -84.26
CA GLU A 945 -11.27 -14.72 -83.39
C GLU A 945 -11.71 -15.08 -81.97
N LEU A 946 -10.84 -15.79 -81.22
CA LEU A 946 -10.76 -15.93 -79.75
C LEU A 946 -9.82 -17.11 -79.49
N SER A 947 -8.80 -16.93 -78.64
CA SER A 947 -7.97 -18.03 -78.17
C SER A 947 -8.85 -18.99 -77.36
N LEU A 948 -9.28 -20.08 -77.98
CA LEU A 948 -10.03 -21.14 -77.30
C LEU A 948 -9.08 -21.79 -76.29
N GLU A 949 -9.37 -21.62 -75.01
CA GLU A 949 -8.70 -22.34 -73.93
C GLU A 949 -8.89 -23.85 -74.13
N THR A 950 -7.83 -24.65 -74.07
CA THR A 950 -7.88 -26.11 -74.29
C THR A 950 -7.46 -26.86 -73.04
N LEU A 951 -8.16 -27.93 -72.70
CA LEU A 951 -7.72 -28.91 -71.72
C LEU A 951 -6.97 -30.04 -72.45
N SER A 952 -5.74 -30.31 -72.03
CA SER A 952 -4.92 -31.39 -72.60
C SER A 952 -4.60 -32.47 -71.56
N SER A 953 -4.14 -33.63 -72.03
CA SER A 953 -3.69 -34.72 -71.16
C SER A 953 -2.57 -34.31 -70.20
N GLN A 954 -1.80 -33.26 -70.49
CA GLN A 954 -0.71 -32.76 -69.65
C GLN A 954 -1.17 -32.30 -68.26
N TRP A 955 -2.44 -31.89 -68.11
CA TRP A 955 -2.98 -31.47 -66.82
C TRP A 955 -2.94 -32.60 -65.76
N PHE A 956 -2.88 -33.86 -66.22
CA PHE A 956 -2.87 -35.03 -65.37
C PHE A 956 -1.47 -35.61 -65.11
N ASP A 957 -0.40 -35.01 -65.67
CA ASP A 957 0.98 -35.55 -65.59
C ASP A 957 1.49 -35.69 -64.15
N ASP A 958 0.96 -34.89 -63.23
CA ASP A 958 1.27 -34.85 -61.80
C ASP A 958 0.07 -35.23 -60.93
N LYS A 959 -0.90 -35.96 -61.49
CA LYS A 959 -2.15 -36.35 -60.81
C LYS A 959 -2.26 -37.86 -60.65
N SER A 960 -2.92 -38.29 -59.58
CA SER A 960 -3.19 -39.69 -59.25
C SER A 960 -4.68 -39.93 -58.97
N LEU A 961 -5.12 -41.19 -59.04
CA LEU A 961 -6.53 -41.55 -58.89
C LEU A 961 -6.78 -42.40 -57.64
N PHE A 962 -7.88 -42.10 -56.92
CA PHE A 962 -8.38 -42.91 -55.81
C PHE A 962 -9.86 -43.23 -55.96
N TYR A 963 -10.22 -44.51 -55.96
CA TYR A 963 -11.61 -44.95 -55.85
C TYR A 963 -12.13 -44.73 -54.42
N ILE A 964 -13.23 -43.98 -54.27
CA ILE A 964 -13.85 -43.68 -52.99
C ILE A 964 -14.87 -44.77 -52.64
N ARG A 965 -14.57 -45.58 -51.62
CA ARG A 965 -15.43 -46.72 -51.23
C ARG A 965 -16.53 -46.35 -50.23
N ARG A 966 -16.33 -45.28 -49.47
CA ARG A 966 -17.18 -44.89 -48.34
C ARG A 966 -17.72 -43.49 -48.56
N ASP A 967 -18.90 -43.23 -48.00
CA ASP A 967 -19.52 -41.91 -48.08
C ASP A 967 -18.92 -40.96 -47.04
N THR A 968 -17.74 -40.42 -47.35
CA THR A 968 -16.92 -39.60 -46.44
C THR A 968 -16.54 -38.22 -47.00
N MET A 969 -16.87 -37.94 -48.27
CA MET A 969 -16.65 -36.66 -48.95
C MET A 969 -17.97 -36.00 -49.43
N GLY A 970 -19.11 -36.46 -48.89
CA GLY A 970 -20.42 -35.88 -49.04
C GLY A 970 -20.94 -35.81 -50.48
N PHE A 971 -21.70 -34.75 -50.79
CA PHE A 971 -22.28 -34.54 -52.12
C PHE A 971 -21.24 -34.21 -53.21
N THR A 972 -20.05 -33.76 -52.80
CA THR A 972 -18.96 -33.35 -53.69
C THR A 972 -18.34 -34.55 -54.41
N ILE A 973 -17.98 -35.60 -53.66
CA ILE A 973 -17.49 -36.87 -54.23
C ILE A 973 -18.20 -38.02 -53.51
N PRO A 974 -19.25 -38.60 -54.10
CA PRO A 974 -20.02 -39.65 -53.45
C PRO A 974 -19.23 -40.97 -53.42
N ALA A 975 -19.66 -41.90 -52.57
CA ALA A 975 -19.18 -43.28 -52.63
C ALA A 975 -19.40 -43.88 -54.04
N GLY A 976 -18.38 -44.57 -54.56
CA GLY A 976 -18.37 -45.14 -55.90
C GLY A 976 -17.76 -44.24 -56.99
N SER A 977 -17.43 -42.99 -56.68
CA SER A 977 -16.69 -42.10 -57.58
C SER A 977 -15.18 -42.21 -57.39
N ILE A 978 -14.42 -41.59 -58.30
CA ILE A 978 -12.96 -41.57 -58.26
C ILE A 978 -12.51 -40.13 -57.98
N ALA A 979 -11.70 -39.93 -56.96
CA ALA A 979 -11.05 -38.64 -56.69
C ALA A 979 -9.77 -38.51 -57.54
N ILE A 980 -9.57 -37.33 -58.11
CA ILE A 980 -8.32 -36.92 -58.78
C ILE A 980 -7.53 -36.10 -57.76
N VAL A 981 -6.30 -36.50 -57.47
CA VAL A 981 -5.46 -35.86 -56.45
C VAL A 981 -4.10 -35.48 -56.99
N GLU A 982 -3.43 -34.53 -56.36
CA GLU A 982 -2.02 -34.24 -56.60
C GLU A 982 -1.15 -35.45 -56.24
N SER A 983 -0.26 -35.88 -57.14
CA SER A 983 0.63 -37.02 -56.91
C SER A 983 1.67 -36.73 -55.85
N THR A 984 2.14 -35.48 -55.75
CA THR A 984 3.07 -35.03 -54.72
C THR A 984 2.29 -34.58 -53.48
N PRO A 985 2.60 -35.07 -52.27
CA PRO A 985 1.99 -34.56 -51.05
C PRO A 985 2.22 -33.05 -50.91
N SER A 986 1.16 -32.35 -50.54
CA SER A 986 1.16 -30.90 -50.36
C SER A 986 0.75 -30.55 -48.92
N SER A 987 0.61 -29.25 -48.62
CA SER A 987 0.04 -28.79 -47.36
C SER A 987 -1.31 -28.12 -47.66
N PRO A 988 -2.40 -28.90 -47.81
CA PRO A 988 -3.70 -28.37 -48.21
C PRO A 988 -4.22 -27.37 -47.17
N ALA A 989 -4.97 -26.38 -47.64
CA ALA A 989 -5.57 -25.36 -46.81
C ALA A 989 -6.68 -25.93 -45.91
N ASP A 990 -7.05 -25.18 -44.88
CA ASP A 990 -8.18 -25.56 -44.03
C ASP A 990 -9.46 -25.71 -44.86
N HIS A 991 -10.29 -26.68 -44.50
CA HIS A 991 -11.49 -27.09 -45.20
C HIS A 991 -11.32 -27.70 -46.60
N GLU A 992 -10.11 -27.99 -47.08
CA GLU A 992 -9.94 -28.68 -48.37
C GLU A 992 -10.25 -30.20 -48.29
N LEU A 993 -10.67 -30.78 -49.42
CA LEU A 993 -10.81 -32.24 -49.55
C LEU A 993 -9.44 -32.86 -49.80
N VAL A 994 -9.12 -33.92 -49.06
CA VAL A 994 -7.80 -34.56 -49.09
C VAL A 994 -7.90 -36.08 -49.08
N ILE A 995 -6.88 -36.71 -49.67
CA ILE A 995 -6.55 -38.11 -49.41
C ILE A 995 -5.34 -38.13 -48.47
N GLY A 996 -5.55 -38.56 -47.23
CA GLY A 996 -4.47 -38.76 -46.25
C GLY A 996 -3.97 -40.20 -46.29
N ARG A 997 -2.65 -40.40 -46.43
CA ARG A 997 -2.04 -41.73 -46.51
C ARG A 997 -1.12 -42.04 -45.35
N ARG A 998 -1.19 -43.29 -44.87
CA ARG A 998 -0.22 -43.90 -43.95
C ARG A 998 0.11 -45.30 -44.44
N GLY A 999 1.17 -45.43 -45.22
CA GLY A 999 1.50 -46.69 -45.91
C GLY A 999 0.38 -47.11 -46.88
N THR A 1000 -0.26 -48.25 -46.62
CA THR A 1000 -1.37 -48.80 -47.42
C THR A 1000 -2.76 -48.29 -47.01
N GLN A 1001 -2.88 -47.60 -45.87
CA GLN A 1001 -4.13 -46.97 -45.43
C GLN A 1001 -4.34 -45.64 -46.13
N ALA A 1002 -5.56 -45.41 -46.63
CA ALA A 1002 -5.95 -44.16 -47.28
C ALA A 1002 -7.30 -43.67 -46.74
N PHE A 1003 -7.30 -42.43 -46.25
CA PHE A 1003 -8.47 -41.72 -45.71
C PHE A 1003 -8.94 -40.68 -46.71
N ALA A 1004 -10.24 -40.66 -47.03
CA ALA A 1004 -10.82 -39.73 -47.99
C ALA A 1004 -11.79 -38.77 -47.30
N ARG A 1005 -11.33 -37.57 -46.92
CA ARG A 1005 -12.01 -36.72 -45.92
C ARG A 1005 -11.75 -35.23 -46.13
N ARG A 1006 -12.46 -34.38 -45.40
CA ARG A 1006 -12.19 -32.94 -45.33
C ARG A 1006 -11.16 -32.63 -44.24
N LEU A 1007 -10.17 -31.82 -44.58
CA LEU A 1007 -9.15 -31.33 -43.66
C LEU A 1007 -9.72 -30.21 -42.79
N LEU A 1008 -9.53 -30.30 -41.48
CA LEU A 1008 -9.85 -29.27 -40.50
C LEU A 1008 -8.58 -28.94 -39.71
N ARG A 1009 -8.09 -27.71 -39.85
CA ARG A 1009 -6.91 -27.22 -39.12
C ARG A 1009 -7.32 -26.33 -37.96
N PRO A 1010 -6.84 -26.58 -36.73
CA PRO A 1010 -7.07 -25.66 -35.62
C PRO A 1010 -6.35 -24.34 -35.90
N ARG A 1011 -7.04 -23.21 -35.69
CA ARG A 1011 -6.48 -21.86 -35.98
C ARG A 1011 -5.17 -21.57 -35.25
N ASN A 1012 -4.96 -22.17 -34.08
CA ASN A 1012 -3.79 -21.95 -33.19
C ASN A 1012 -3.32 -23.26 -32.49
N GLY A 1013 -3.43 -24.42 -33.14
CA GLY A 1013 -3.05 -25.70 -32.53
C GLY A 1013 -2.12 -26.51 -33.43
N GLU A 1014 -1.38 -27.45 -32.84
CA GLU A 1014 -0.62 -28.44 -33.58
C GLU A 1014 -1.53 -29.59 -34.04
N GLY A 1015 -1.21 -30.18 -35.19
CA GLY A 1015 -1.99 -31.24 -35.80
C GLY A 1015 -3.15 -30.76 -36.67
N TYR A 1016 -3.92 -31.71 -37.15
CA TYR A 1016 -5.10 -31.49 -37.98
C TYR A 1016 -6.11 -32.62 -37.77
N SER A 1017 -7.36 -32.38 -38.15
CA SER A 1017 -8.42 -33.37 -38.09
C SER A 1017 -8.96 -33.68 -39.48
N LEU A 1018 -9.22 -34.96 -39.76
CA LEU A 1018 -9.88 -35.41 -40.98
C LEU A 1018 -11.34 -35.77 -40.67
N ALA A 1019 -12.25 -34.89 -41.06
CA ALA A 1019 -13.68 -35.05 -40.86
C ALA A 1019 -14.34 -35.78 -42.04
N ALA A 1020 -15.20 -36.76 -41.72
CA ALA A 1020 -16.01 -37.44 -42.72
C ALA A 1020 -17.32 -36.69 -42.93
N GLU A 1021 -17.58 -36.29 -44.17
CA GLU A 1021 -18.85 -35.70 -44.59
C GLU A 1021 -19.70 -36.80 -45.21
N ALA A 1022 -20.73 -37.26 -44.51
CA ALA A 1022 -21.69 -38.24 -45.06
C ALA A 1022 -22.92 -37.51 -45.60
N THR A 1023 -23.47 -38.01 -46.71
CA THR A 1023 -24.73 -37.51 -47.28
C THR A 1023 -25.93 -37.80 -46.36
N ASP A 1024 -25.93 -38.94 -45.66
CA ASP A 1024 -26.81 -39.19 -44.50
C ASP A 1024 -26.04 -38.91 -43.20
N PRO A 1025 -26.37 -37.84 -42.46
CA PRO A 1025 -25.67 -37.45 -41.23
C PRO A 1025 -25.75 -38.50 -40.12
N ARG A 1026 -26.68 -39.46 -40.18
CA ARG A 1026 -26.77 -40.59 -39.23
C ARG A 1026 -25.77 -41.70 -39.50
N SER A 1027 -25.17 -41.72 -40.68
CA SER A 1027 -24.16 -42.70 -41.12
C SER A 1027 -22.72 -42.17 -41.08
N GLY A 1028 -22.53 -40.96 -40.54
CA GLY A 1028 -21.25 -40.26 -40.46
C GLY A 1028 -20.20 -41.05 -39.67
N ARG A 1029 -18.98 -41.10 -40.22
CA ARG A 1029 -17.82 -41.68 -39.54
C ARG A 1029 -17.19 -40.66 -38.59
N PRO A 1030 -16.53 -41.11 -37.51
CA PRO A 1030 -15.91 -40.20 -36.54
C PRO A 1030 -14.78 -39.39 -37.17
N THR A 1031 -14.68 -38.11 -36.81
CA THR A 1031 -13.52 -37.26 -37.12
C THR A 1031 -12.27 -37.84 -36.48
N LEU A 1032 -11.19 -37.94 -37.26
CA LEU A 1032 -9.90 -38.48 -36.79
C LEU A 1032 -8.93 -37.31 -36.61
N ALA A 1033 -8.29 -37.21 -35.45
CA ALA A 1033 -7.25 -36.23 -35.18
C ALA A 1033 -5.88 -36.86 -35.40
N PHE A 1034 -4.97 -36.10 -36.02
CA PHE A 1034 -3.61 -36.49 -36.34
C PHE A 1034 -2.65 -35.37 -35.93
N GLU A 1035 -1.44 -35.75 -35.55
CA GLU A 1035 -0.34 -34.80 -35.37
C GLU A 1035 0.19 -34.31 -36.73
N ASN A 1036 0.91 -33.18 -36.75
CA ASN A 1036 1.50 -32.68 -37.99
C ASN A 1036 2.48 -33.71 -38.56
N HIS A 1037 2.40 -33.97 -39.88
CA HIS A 1037 3.22 -34.96 -40.60
C HIS A 1037 2.91 -36.45 -40.32
N GLU A 1038 1.82 -36.79 -39.62
CA GLU A 1038 1.46 -38.21 -39.39
C GLU A 1038 0.93 -38.91 -40.66
N LEU A 1039 0.43 -38.15 -41.64
CA LEU A 1039 -0.05 -38.64 -42.94
C LEU A 1039 0.54 -37.82 -44.07
N ASP A 1040 0.79 -38.47 -45.20
CA ASP A 1040 1.01 -37.80 -46.48
C ASP A 1040 -0.33 -37.30 -47.00
N LEU A 1041 -0.51 -35.98 -47.06
CA LEU A 1041 -1.75 -35.34 -47.50
C LEU A 1041 -1.69 -35.01 -49.00
N HIS A 1042 -2.60 -35.57 -49.76
CA HIS A 1042 -2.78 -35.26 -51.19
C HIS A 1042 -4.06 -34.45 -51.39
N ARG A 1043 -3.93 -33.24 -51.94
CA ARG A 1043 -5.07 -32.37 -52.24
C ARG A 1043 -5.93 -32.98 -53.34
N VAL A 1044 -7.25 -32.95 -53.16
CA VAL A 1044 -8.21 -33.37 -54.18
C VAL A 1044 -8.50 -32.20 -55.12
N VAL A 1045 -8.18 -32.38 -56.40
CA VAL A 1045 -8.27 -31.34 -57.44
C VAL A 1045 -9.34 -31.65 -58.50
N GLY A 1046 -10.05 -32.76 -58.36
CA GLY A 1046 -11.17 -33.12 -59.23
C GLY A 1046 -11.79 -34.46 -58.86
N ALA A 1047 -12.78 -34.89 -59.64
CA ALA A 1047 -13.43 -36.19 -59.48
C ALA A 1047 -13.97 -36.74 -60.81
N LEU A 1048 -14.01 -38.06 -60.95
CA LEU A 1048 -14.72 -38.77 -62.01
C LEU A 1048 -15.97 -39.45 -61.42
N PHE A 1049 -17.10 -39.30 -62.10
CA PHE A 1049 -18.42 -39.78 -61.64
C PHE A 1049 -18.88 -41.07 -62.30
N VAL A 1050 -17.99 -41.72 -63.05
CA VAL A 1050 -18.23 -42.94 -63.80
C VAL A 1050 -18.47 -44.15 -62.89
N GLN A 1051 -19.45 -44.99 -63.26
CA GLN A 1051 -19.73 -46.22 -62.52
C GLN A 1051 -18.67 -47.29 -62.80
N THR A 1052 -18.00 -47.79 -61.76
CA THR A 1052 -17.12 -48.96 -61.86
C THR A 1052 -17.30 -49.95 -60.72
N PRO A 1053 -17.03 -51.25 -60.96
CA PRO A 1053 -17.01 -52.23 -59.89
C PRO A 1053 -15.96 -51.84 -58.83
N PRO A 1054 -16.28 -51.94 -57.53
CA PRO A 1054 -15.37 -51.53 -56.49
C PRO A 1054 -14.10 -52.39 -56.49
N PRO A 1055 -12.88 -51.81 -56.50
CA PRO A 1055 -11.61 -52.55 -56.51
C PRO A 1055 -11.43 -53.36 -55.21
N VAL A 1056 -10.52 -54.35 -55.18
CA VAL A 1056 -10.28 -55.16 -53.97
C VAL A 1056 -9.64 -54.30 -52.87
N GLY A 1057 -10.29 -54.19 -51.70
CA GLY A 1057 -9.78 -53.42 -50.56
C GLY A 1057 -10.83 -53.11 -49.50
N ARG A 1058 -10.41 -52.76 -48.28
CA ARG A 1058 -11.30 -52.39 -47.16
C ARG A 1058 -11.21 -50.92 -46.73
N GLU A 1059 -10.23 -50.19 -47.24
CA GLU A 1059 -9.94 -48.78 -46.91
C GLU A 1059 -11.01 -47.81 -47.40
N GLU A 1060 -10.96 -46.54 -46.96
CA GLU A 1060 -11.93 -45.50 -47.38
C GLU A 1060 -11.70 -45.08 -48.83
N ALA A 1061 -10.43 -45.00 -49.23
CA ALA A 1061 -9.98 -44.77 -50.60
C ALA A 1061 -9.04 -45.91 -51.06
N VAL A 1062 -9.07 -46.26 -52.34
CA VAL A 1062 -8.18 -47.26 -52.95
C VAL A 1062 -7.49 -46.65 -54.15
N PHE A 1063 -6.16 -46.70 -54.19
CA PHE A 1063 -5.35 -46.18 -55.28
C PHE A 1063 -5.64 -46.93 -56.60
N LEU A 1064 -5.64 -46.21 -57.73
CA LEU A 1064 -5.82 -46.75 -59.07
C LEU A 1064 -4.67 -46.30 -59.98
N ASP A 1065 -4.04 -47.24 -60.68
CA ASP A 1065 -2.95 -46.96 -61.63
C ASP A 1065 -3.46 -46.29 -62.93
N GLU A 1066 -4.65 -46.69 -63.39
CA GLU A 1066 -5.28 -46.17 -64.60
C GLU A 1066 -6.81 -46.23 -64.51
N HIS A 1067 -7.49 -45.45 -65.36
CA HIS A 1067 -8.94 -45.58 -65.52
C HIS A 1067 -9.39 -45.31 -66.96
N PRO A 1068 -10.13 -46.23 -67.61
CA PRO A 1068 -10.49 -46.12 -69.03
C PRO A 1068 -11.39 -44.92 -69.36
N ALA A 1069 -12.04 -44.32 -68.35
CA ALA A 1069 -12.88 -43.15 -68.55
C ALA A 1069 -12.13 -41.91 -69.05
N LEU A 1070 -10.84 -41.77 -68.72
CA LEU A 1070 -10.05 -40.60 -69.12
C LEU A 1070 -9.77 -40.58 -70.63
N GLY A 1071 -9.69 -41.75 -71.28
CA GLY A 1071 -9.59 -41.86 -72.74
C GLY A 1071 -10.89 -41.57 -73.50
N ARG A 1072 -12.00 -41.30 -72.80
CA ARG A 1072 -13.31 -40.99 -73.39
C ARG A 1072 -13.65 -39.50 -73.38
N ILE A 1073 -12.72 -38.64 -72.96
CA ILE A 1073 -12.93 -37.19 -72.90
C ILE A 1073 -12.92 -36.63 -74.32
N GLU A 1074 -14.02 -36.01 -74.73
CA GLU A 1074 -14.20 -35.43 -76.07
C GLU A 1074 -14.30 -33.90 -76.05
N VAL A 1075 -14.77 -33.31 -74.95
CA VAL A 1075 -14.99 -31.86 -74.80
C VAL A 1075 -14.96 -31.47 -73.32
N ALA A 1076 -14.65 -30.21 -73.01
CA ALA A 1076 -14.70 -29.67 -71.65
C ALA A 1076 -15.59 -28.42 -71.57
N TYR A 1077 -16.23 -28.18 -70.43
CA TYR A 1077 -17.12 -27.03 -70.22
C TYR A 1077 -16.83 -26.29 -68.92
N ARG A 1078 -16.68 -24.97 -68.98
CA ARG A 1078 -16.49 -24.12 -67.80
C ARG A 1078 -17.84 -23.68 -67.22
N VAL A 1079 -18.15 -24.10 -66.00
CA VAL A 1079 -19.44 -23.86 -65.37
C VAL A 1079 -19.61 -22.38 -65.01
N ARG A 1080 -20.74 -21.79 -65.38
CA ARG A 1080 -21.12 -20.39 -65.03
C ARG A 1080 -22.33 -20.28 -64.12
N GLU A 1081 -23.07 -21.37 -63.93
CA GLU A 1081 -24.37 -21.39 -63.26
C GLU A 1081 -24.35 -22.28 -62.00
N ASP A 1082 -25.26 -22.02 -61.06
CA ASP A 1082 -25.33 -22.69 -59.74
C ASP A 1082 -26.12 -24.02 -59.74
N SER A 1083 -26.51 -24.53 -60.92
CA SER A 1083 -27.47 -25.65 -61.06
C SER A 1083 -26.98 -27.01 -60.54
N ALA A 1084 -25.70 -27.12 -60.16
CA ALA A 1084 -25.06 -28.36 -59.70
C ALA A 1084 -24.37 -28.23 -58.32
N VAL A 1085 -24.59 -27.14 -57.58
CA VAL A 1085 -24.01 -26.90 -56.24
C VAL A 1085 -24.54 -27.90 -55.20
N PRO A 1086 -23.69 -28.48 -54.32
CA PRO A 1086 -22.24 -28.24 -54.14
C PRO A 1086 -21.33 -29.18 -54.96
N ARG A 1087 -21.89 -30.03 -55.84
CA ARG A 1087 -21.11 -31.05 -56.56
C ARG A 1087 -20.25 -30.46 -57.68
N VAL A 1088 -20.72 -29.41 -58.33
CA VAL A 1088 -19.94 -28.58 -59.25
C VAL A 1088 -20.23 -27.11 -58.94
N MET A 1089 -19.19 -26.32 -58.74
CA MET A 1089 -19.27 -24.89 -58.44
C MET A 1089 -19.01 -24.04 -59.69
N PRO A 1090 -19.50 -22.79 -59.75
CA PRO A 1090 -19.11 -21.84 -60.80
C PRO A 1090 -17.59 -21.69 -60.90
N GLY A 1091 -17.07 -21.65 -62.12
CA GLY A 1091 -15.64 -21.58 -62.44
C GLY A 1091 -14.95 -22.92 -62.71
N GLN A 1092 -15.52 -24.04 -62.23
CA GLN A 1092 -14.97 -25.39 -62.41
C GLN A 1092 -15.17 -25.92 -63.84
N ILE A 1093 -14.38 -26.92 -64.24
CA ILE A 1093 -14.40 -27.49 -65.60
C ILE A 1093 -15.02 -28.90 -65.58
N ILE A 1094 -16.12 -29.10 -66.29
CA ILE A 1094 -16.77 -30.40 -66.48
C ILE A 1094 -16.13 -31.13 -67.67
N LEU A 1095 -15.88 -32.43 -67.51
CA LEU A 1095 -15.33 -33.32 -68.54
C LEU A 1095 -16.47 -34.07 -69.25
N GLY A 1096 -16.63 -33.83 -70.55
CA GLY A 1096 -17.66 -34.43 -71.39
C GLY A 1096 -17.15 -35.62 -72.20
N GLY A 1097 -17.93 -36.70 -72.21
CA GLY A 1097 -17.74 -37.85 -73.09
C GLY A 1097 -18.67 -37.84 -74.29
N ALA A 1098 -18.98 -39.02 -74.83
CA ALA A 1098 -19.82 -39.18 -76.02
C ALA A 1098 -21.24 -38.58 -75.85
N VAL A 1099 -21.81 -38.14 -76.97
CA VAL A 1099 -23.23 -37.77 -77.08
C VAL A 1099 -24.07 -39.06 -77.12
N LEU A 1100 -25.10 -39.09 -76.29
CA LEU A 1100 -26.06 -40.17 -76.14
C LEU A 1100 -27.33 -39.89 -76.95
N THR A 1101 -27.79 -40.93 -77.62
CA THR A 1101 -29.11 -41.00 -78.27
C THR A 1101 -30.16 -41.55 -77.28
N PRO A 1102 -31.47 -41.31 -77.52
CA PRO A 1102 -32.55 -41.83 -76.67
C PRO A 1102 -32.43 -43.33 -76.33
N ASP A 1103 -32.09 -44.16 -77.34
CA ASP A 1103 -31.94 -45.62 -77.21
C ASP A 1103 -30.77 -46.04 -76.29
N GLN A 1104 -29.80 -45.15 -76.05
CA GLN A 1104 -28.64 -45.41 -75.21
C GLN A 1104 -28.88 -45.03 -73.74
N LEU A 1105 -29.96 -44.30 -73.42
CA LEU A 1105 -30.20 -43.81 -72.06
C LEU A 1105 -30.47 -44.94 -71.05
N ASP A 1106 -31.09 -46.04 -71.46
CA ASP A 1106 -31.35 -47.17 -70.56
C ASP A 1106 -30.06 -47.88 -70.11
N ALA A 1107 -29.09 -48.02 -71.02
CA ALA A 1107 -27.78 -48.59 -70.70
C ALA A 1107 -26.95 -47.67 -69.80
N MET A 1108 -27.25 -46.36 -69.79
CA MET A 1108 -26.53 -45.32 -69.06
C MET A 1108 -27.28 -44.83 -67.81
N ARG A 1109 -28.19 -45.66 -67.28
CA ARG A 1109 -28.95 -45.31 -66.06
C ARG A 1109 -28.01 -44.99 -64.90
N ASN A 1110 -28.37 -43.97 -64.12
CA ASN A 1110 -27.62 -43.39 -63.00
C ASN A 1110 -26.34 -42.60 -63.36
N GLU A 1111 -25.97 -42.54 -64.65
CA GLU A 1111 -24.89 -41.68 -65.12
C GLU A 1111 -25.34 -40.22 -65.18
N ILE A 1112 -24.36 -39.31 -65.08
CA ILE A 1112 -24.59 -37.87 -65.13
C ILE A 1112 -24.52 -37.42 -66.59
N VAL A 1113 -25.45 -36.58 -67.01
CA VAL A 1113 -25.53 -36.05 -68.36
C VAL A 1113 -25.84 -34.55 -68.37
N ALA A 1114 -25.32 -33.87 -69.38
CA ALA A 1114 -25.82 -32.56 -69.79
C ALA A 1114 -26.86 -32.77 -70.89
N VAL A 1115 -28.13 -32.51 -70.59
CA VAL A 1115 -29.26 -32.67 -71.52
C VAL A 1115 -29.53 -31.33 -72.17
N THR A 1116 -29.67 -31.30 -73.50
CA THR A 1116 -30.16 -30.13 -74.24
C THR A 1116 -31.54 -30.41 -74.77
N LEU A 1117 -32.44 -29.46 -74.55
CA LEU A 1117 -33.83 -29.51 -74.95
C LEU A 1117 -34.01 -28.88 -76.32
N GLU A 1118 -35.09 -29.23 -77.02
CA GLU A 1118 -35.46 -28.57 -78.29
C GLU A 1118 -35.72 -27.06 -78.14
N SER A 1119 -36.04 -26.59 -76.93
CA SER A 1119 -36.17 -25.16 -76.62
C SER A 1119 -34.85 -24.39 -76.70
N GLY A 1120 -33.71 -25.09 -76.75
CA GLY A 1120 -32.37 -24.51 -76.65
C GLY A 1120 -31.82 -24.45 -75.23
N ASP A 1121 -32.63 -24.78 -74.21
CA ASP A 1121 -32.18 -24.83 -72.81
C ASP A 1121 -31.37 -26.11 -72.56
N SER A 1122 -30.32 -26.01 -71.73
CA SER A 1122 -29.54 -27.18 -71.30
C SER A 1122 -29.47 -27.29 -69.79
N ILE A 1123 -29.50 -28.53 -69.27
CA ILE A 1123 -29.49 -28.82 -67.84
C ILE A 1123 -28.56 -29.98 -67.50
N LEU A 1124 -27.96 -29.95 -66.30
CA LEU A 1124 -27.12 -31.02 -65.78
C LEU A 1124 -27.93 -31.93 -64.83
N LYS A 1125 -28.10 -33.21 -65.17
CA LYS A 1125 -28.95 -34.16 -64.41
C LYS A 1125 -28.38 -35.58 -64.41
N ARG A 1126 -28.94 -36.43 -63.57
CA ARG A 1126 -28.68 -37.88 -63.56
C ARG A 1126 -29.78 -38.61 -64.32
N ILE A 1127 -29.42 -39.59 -65.15
CA ILE A 1127 -30.39 -40.41 -65.89
C ILE A 1127 -31.14 -41.32 -64.89
N GLY A 1128 -32.43 -41.06 -64.67
CA GLY A 1128 -33.29 -41.90 -63.84
C GLY A 1128 -34.04 -42.98 -64.64
N ALA A 1129 -35.03 -43.59 -64.00
CA ALA A 1129 -35.87 -44.62 -64.61
C ALA A 1129 -36.88 -44.02 -65.62
N PRO A 1130 -37.31 -44.79 -66.64
CA PRO A 1130 -38.54 -44.48 -67.35
C PRO A 1130 -39.73 -44.57 -66.39
N LEU A 1131 -40.73 -43.69 -66.55
CA LEU A 1131 -41.83 -43.55 -65.57
C LEU A 1131 -42.75 -44.78 -65.52
N SER A 1132 -43.02 -45.43 -66.64
CA SER A 1132 -43.79 -46.70 -66.70
C SER A 1132 -43.53 -47.45 -68.01
N GLY A 1133 -43.80 -48.76 -68.03
CA GLY A 1133 -43.65 -49.59 -69.24
C GLY A 1133 -44.59 -49.20 -70.40
N SER A 1134 -45.60 -48.35 -70.15
CA SER A 1134 -46.52 -47.83 -71.17
C SER A 1134 -46.13 -46.45 -71.71
N LEU A 1135 -45.13 -45.79 -71.11
CA LEU A 1135 -44.64 -44.45 -71.51
C LEU A 1135 -43.09 -44.44 -71.52
N PRO A 1136 -42.44 -45.28 -72.34
CA PRO A 1136 -40.97 -45.41 -72.34
C PRO A 1136 -40.26 -44.14 -72.80
N TYR A 1137 -40.93 -43.30 -73.59
CA TYR A 1137 -40.43 -42.00 -74.06
C TYR A 1137 -40.41 -40.93 -72.96
N LEU A 1138 -41.01 -41.15 -71.78
CA LEU A 1138 -40.95 -40.21 -70.65
C LEU A 1138 -39.99 -40.71 -69.58
N ARG A 1139 -38.91 -39.96 -69.35
CA ARG A 1139 -37.88 -40.31 -68.37
C ARG A 1139 -37.75 -39.26 -67.29
N GLN A 1140 -37.59 -39.73 -66.05
CA GLN A 1140 -37.22 -38.86 -64.95
C GLN A 1140 -35.72 -38.63 -64.95
N PHE A 1141 -35.31 -37.37 -65.02
CA PHE A 1141 -33.94 -36.91 -64.84
C PHE A 1141 -33.78 -36.36 -63.43
N GLU A 1142 -32.95 -37.02 -62.63
CA GLU A 1142 -32.80 -36.76 -61.21
C GLU A 1142 -31.81 -35.62 -60.95
N THR A 1143 -31.99 -34.93 -59.81
CA THR A 1143 -31.04 -33.92 -59.34
C THR A 1143 -29.70 -34.55 -58.92
N ILE A 1144 -28.60 -33.80 -59.10
CA ILE A 1144 -27.22 -34.21 -58.81
C ILE A 1144 -26.60 -33.43 -57.64
N GLY A 1145 -27.32 -32.45 -57.08
CA GLY A 1145 -26.88 -31.61 -55.97
C GLY A 1145 -28.03 -31.32 -54.99
N GLY A 1146 -27.72 -30.66 -53.87
CA GLY A 1146 -28.68 -30.41 -52.79
C GLY A 1146 -29.73 -29.32 -53.07
N LEU A 1147 -29.50 -28.49 -54.10
CA LEU A 1147 -30.33 -27.33 -54.44
C LEU A 1147 -31.21 -27.50 -55.69
N GLY A 1148 -31.10 -28.62 -56.41
CA GLY A 1148 -31.84 -28.87 -57.67
C GLY A 1148 -33.07 -29.78 -57.53
N ALA A 1149 -34.08 -29.59 -58.38
CA ALA A 1149 -35.23 -30.50 -58.49
C ALA A 1149 -35.06 -31.53 -59.61
N SER A 1150 -35.66 -32.72 -59.47
CA SER A 1150 -35.78 -33.70 -60.55
C SER A 1150 -36.84 -33.25 -61.58
N VAL A 1151 -36.65 -33.57 -62.85
CA VAL A 1151 -37.53 -33.15 -63.96
C VAL A 1151 -37.89 -34.34 -64.85
N VAL A 1152 -39.07 -34.35 -65.46
CA VAL A 1152 -39.47 -35.36 -66.45
C VAL A 1152 -39.29 -34.78 -67.84
N ILE A 1153 -38.56 -35.49 -68.71
CA ILE A 1153 -38.24 -35.07 -70.07
C ILE A 1153 -38.69 -36.15 -71.04
N ALA A 1154 -39.31 -35.75 -72.14
CA ALA A 1154 -39.62 -36.62 -73.27
C ALA A 1154 -38.33 -36.88 -74.07
N THR A 1155 -37.93 -38.13 -74.22
CA THR A 1155 -36.70 -38.51 -74.94
C THR A 1155 -36.87 -38.42 -76.45
N GLU A 1156 -38.10 -38.40 -76.94
CA GLU A 1156 -38.49 -38.24 -78.34
C GLU A 1156 -39.87 -37.56 -78.43
N GLN A 1157 -40.18 -36.95 -79.57
CA GLN A 1157 -41.47 -36.31 -79.81
C GLN A 1157 -42.52 -37.35 -80.22
N VAL A 1158 -43.63 -37.43 -79.47
CA VAL A 1158 -44.73 -38.38 -79.71
C VAL A 1158 -46.04 -37.62 -79.90
N GLU A 1159 -46.77 -37.90 -80.99
CA GLU A 1159 -48.06 -37.25 -81.28
C GLU A 1159 -49.10 -37.55 -80.18
N GLY A 1160 -49.67 -36.49 -79.58
CA GLY A 1160 -50.68 -36.58 -78.51
C GLY A 1160 -50.14 -36.66 -77.08
N ALA A 1161 -48.83 -36.53 -76.88
CA ALA A 1161 -48.20 -36.48 -75.56
C ALA A 1161 -48.49 -35.16 -74.78
N PRO A 1162 -48.43 -35.17 -73.44
CA PRO A 1162 -48.54 -33.95 -72.63
C PRO A 1162 -47.40 -32.95 -72.91
N ASP A 1163 -47.66 -31.66 -72.74
CA ASP A 1163 -46.72 -30.54 -72.94
C ASP A 1163 -45.54 -30.64 -71.96
N LEU A 1164 -44.48 -31.32 -72.39
CA LEU A 1164 -43.28 -31.62 -71.61
C LEU A 1164 -42.03 -31.27 -72.45
N PRO A 1165 -40.92 -30.88 -71.81
CA PRO A 1165 -39.67 -30.62 -72.53
C PRO A 1165 -39.19 -31.85 -73.30
N VAL A 1166 -38.84 -31.67 -74.57
CA VAL A 1166 -38.31 -32.73 -75.44
C VAL A 1166 -36.78 -32.63 -75.51
N MET A 1167 -36.10 -33.76 -75.36
CA MET A 1167 -34.65 -33.87 -75.47
C MET A 1167 -34.20 -33.80 -76.92
N LEU A 1168 -33.31 -32.85 -77.23
CA LEU A 1168 -32.59 -32.80 -78.51
C LEU A 1168 -31.41 -33.78 -78.50
N ASN A 1169 -30.58 -33.74 -77.45
CA ASN A 1169 -29.50 -34.68 -77.20
C ASN A 1169 -29.10 -34.66 -75.72
N ALA A 1170 -28.30 -35.65 -75.30
CA ALA A 1170 -27.67 -35.66 -73.99
C ALA A 1170 -26.19 -36.01 -74.13
N ARG A 1171 -25.29 -35.30 -73.44
CA ARG A 1171 -23.86 -35.66 -73.41
C ARG A 1171 -23.48 -36.26 -72.07
N LEU A 1172 -22.71 -37.34 -72.10
CA LEU A 1172 -22.20 -37.99 -70.89
C LEU A 1172 -21.23 -37.06 -70.15
N VAL A 1173 -21.38 -36.96 -68.84
CA VAL A 1173 -20.48 -36.22 -67.96
C VAL A 1173 -19.60 -37.21 -67.21
N LEU A 1174 -18.32 -37.19 -67.54
CA LEU A 1174 -17.33 -38.14 -67.01
C LEU A 1174 -16.78 -37.71 -65.64
N GLY A 1175 -16.70 -36.40 -65.40
CA GLY A 1175 -16.09 -35.85 -64.19
C GLY A 1175 -16.02 -34.34 -64.18
N VAL A 1176 -15.30 -33.80 -63.19
CA VAL A 1176 -15.10 -32.39 -62.95
C VAL A 1176 -13.69 -32.12 -62.43
N VAL A 1177 -13.13 -30.98 -62.82
CA VAL A 1177 -11.86 -30.43 -62.33
C VAL A 1177 -12.16 -29.20 -61.47
N TYR A 1178 -11.60 -29.17 -60.27
CA TYR A 1178 -11.81 -28.14 -59.25
C TYR A 1178 -10.77 -27.02 -59.29
N ASP A 1179 -9.60 -27.28 -59.86
CA ASP A 1179 -8.43 -26.38 -59.85
C ASP A 1179 -8.35 -25.59 -61.17
N THR A 1180 -8.20 -24.26 -61.07
CA THR A 1180 -7.91 -23.34 -62.19
C THR A 1180 -6.87 -22.32 -61.78
#